data_AF-A0A7D9DGE4-F1
#
_entry.id   AF-A0A7D9DGE4-F1
#
_cell.length_a   1.000
_cell.length_b   1.000
_cell.length_c   1.000
_cell.angle_alpha   90.00
_cell.angle_beta   90.00
_cell.angle_gamma   90.00
#
_symmetry.space_group_name_H-M   'P 1'
#
loop_
_entity.id
_entity.type
_entity.pdbx_description
1 polymer ?
#
loop_
_entity_poly.entity_id
_entity_poly.type
_entity_poly.pdbx_seq_one_letter_code
_entity_poly.pdbx_strand_id
1 'polypeptide(L)'
;MAKNHEKAYDFAKFQRCFLIKHTDDGSEEEEGIAFTIKVKNKCLKSWYDFTTKKGPEGKLKLVDIINRFLAEQHVTPLKENCVRIEEHPRALSSMAKSKLFAKRGRQYTSCSNLFRRIIVMKSELIQSQDLNETRKTMEQLHAQTTQFSEQNRCINERCEQLSESLKTHNDQKCKSEEELEEQVNRNAELEQSNKQLLELVTKLEELHGKDLDKRRKTFTEVGQRQQHRIMTELKTKAERSLWFAKAFGLDVSSIKFEDEAGLHHEVKYSSPREGTDKTLIKQCKDDLNKLVHISRTPGQAEGAQLDFESELADVLRNKIQKGEIQVENGEKVRVKFSGDGANMTRKISFVVISFSVIDSDDVMSSKGNHTVAVIKGQESYELLKCSCSELFKSINKITRGGKIKVDDQDVMVDMFLGGDYKFLLEICGMKGATSDHSCVWCKLHKKHRHDMTKPENYCWEIPLVRSLEDIIECVRKQTYSCVHPPLLNIGLRNIVPDELQLMLRVTDVLLNNLILGALSLDGKDNHNKPPNQRMTGHIDALLCAIRSCGVSFSIWEKMNANGSGSGTYDFTSLMGPDKRLLLEKLAKNLEINPDAVNQNIQHSVIELWNDFNDLCLILTSKSIDAAKVDEYFQKNRFERKLELLKLLSNVHGITSLLLNGESVMFKNSQQLSSKTQAECLQNFMFIEKTEENCKQKTNKPSLVTVLIGQ
;
A
#
# COMPACT_ATOMS: atom_id res chain seq x y z
N MET A 1 -17.86 -61.98 -22.33
CA MET A 1 -18.73 -61.86 -21.13
C MET A 1 -19.17 -63.21 -20.54
N ALA A 2 -19.45 -64.25 -21.33
CA ALA A 2 -19.73 -65.60 -20.80
C ALA A 2 -18.63 -66.19 -19.90
N LYS A 3 -17.33 -66.00 -20.24
CA LYS A 3 -16.19 -66.41 -19.40
C LYS A 3 -16.06 -65.66 -18.07
N ASN A 4 -16.65 -64.47 -17.93
CA ASN A 4 -16.66 -63.71 -16.67
C ASN A 4 -17.89 -64.08 -15.81
N HIS A 5 -19.01 -64.44 -16.44
CA HIS A 5 -20.15 -65.02 -15.74
C HIS A 5 -19.85 -66.43 -15.20
N GLU A 6 -19.14 -67.28 -15.94
CA GLU A 6 -18.71 -68.61 -15.48
C GLU A 6 -17.77 -68.52 -14.27
N LYS A 7 -16.84 -67.55 -14.28
CA LYS A 7 -15.93 -67.27 -13.16
C LYS A 7 -16.64 -66.69 -11.94
N ALA A 8 -17.64 -65.83 -12.13
CA ALA A 8 -18.48 -65.32 -11.04
C ALA A 8 -19.40 -66.42 -10.45
N TYR A 9 -19.88 -67.33 -11.29
CA TYR A 9 -20.74 -68.45 -10.89
C TYR A 9 -19.98 -69.52 -10.09
N ASP A 10 -18.73 -69.82 -10.45
CA ASP A 10 -17.84 -70.69 -9.64
C ASP A 10 -17.40 -70.02 -8.33
N PHE A 11 -17.27 -68.69 -8.30
CA PHE A 11 -16.91 -67.92 -7.10
C PHE A 11 -18.02 -67.86 -6.05
N ALA A 12 -19.28 -67.66 -6.45
CA ALA A 12 -20.44 -67.71 -5.55
C ALA A 12 -20.65 -69.14 -4.96
N LYS A 13 -20.34 -70.18 -5.74
CA LYS A 13 -20.37 -71.58 -5.28
C LYS A 13 -19.26 -71.89 -4.27
N PHE A 14 -18.14 -71.18 -4.37
CA PHE A 14 -17.02 -71.25 -3.42
C PHE A 14 -17.34 -70.52 -2.10
N GLN A 15 -18.04 -69.39 -2.13
CA GLN A 15 -18.52 -68.69 -0.91
C GLN A 15 -19.46 -69.55 -0.05
N ARG A 16 -20.32 -70.39 -0.66
CA ARG A 16 -21.21 -71.32 0.06
C ARG A 16 -20.50 -72.48 0.78
N CYS A 17 -19.17 -72.56 0.68
CA CYS A 17 -18.37 -73.58 1.38
C CYS A 17 -17.90 -73.19 2.77
N PHE A 18 -18.04 -71.90 3.13
CA PHE A 18 -17.61 -71.37 4.41
C PHE A 18 -18.76 -71.47 5.42
N LEU A 19 -18.45 -71.98 6.61
CA LEU A 19 -19.35 -72.00 7.75
C LEU A 19 -18.67 -71.31 8.92
N ILE A 20 -19.28 -70.28 9.48
CA ILE A 20 -18.81 -69.69 10.73
C ILE A 20 -19.33 -70.54 11.86
N LYS A 21 -18.46 -70.95 12.78
CA LYS A 21 -18.88 -71.45 14.08
C LYS A 21 -18.44 -70.43 15.12
N HIS A 22 -19.41 -69.79 15.75
CA HIS A 22 -19.18 -69.02 16.96
C HIS A 22 -18.82 -69.99 18.09
N THR A 23 -17.91 -69.58 18.96
CA THR A 23 -17.57 -70.36 20.16
C THR A 23 -18.74 -70.25 21.13
N ASP A 24 -19.68 -71.18 21.03
CA ASP A 24 -20.70 -71.38 22.06
C ASP A 24 -20.08 -72.21 23.20
N ASP A 25 -20.25 -71.67 24.41
CA ASP A 25 -19.84 -72.11 25.76
C ASP A 25 -19.28 -73.54 25.96
N GLY A 26 -18.15 -73.59 26.66
CA GLY A 26 -17.72 -74.75 27.44
C GLY A 26 -16.70 -75.70 26.78
N SER A 27 -15.45 -75.27 26.65
CA SER A 27 -14.23 -76.10 26.83
C SER A 27 -12.97 -75.25 26.56
N GLU A 28 -12.17 -75.06 27.61
CA GLU A 28 -10.83 -74.45 27.69
C GLU A 28 -10.58 -73.16 26.88
N GLU A 29 -10.41 -72.05 27.63
CA GLU A 29 -10.06 -70.72 27.15
C GLU A 29 -8.73 -70.71 26.39
N GLU A 30 -8.79 -70.50 25.07
CA GLU A 30 -7.69 -69.87 24.33
C GLU A 30 -7.99 -68.37 24.22
N GLU A 31 -7.44 -67.59 25.16
CA GLU A 31 -7.56 -66.13 25.19
C GLU A 31 -7.20 -65.51 23.83
N GLY A 32 -8.15 -64.77 23.23
CA GLY A 32 -7.91 -63.93 22.04
C GLY A 32 -8.61 -64.38 20.75
N ILE A 33 -9.30 -65.52 20.72
CA ILE A 33 -10.07 -65.96 19.54
C ILE A 33 -11.40 -65.21 19.44
N ALA A 34 -11.73 -64.70 18.24
CA ALA A 34 -13.01 -64.06 17.93
C ALA A 34 -14.04 -65.08 17.41
N PHE A 35 -13.68 -65.85 16.39
CA PHE A 35 -14.53 -66.92 15.83
C PHE A 35 -13.69 -67.86 14.95
N THR A 36 -14.25 -69.03 14.60
CA THR A 36 -13.59 -70.00 13.70
C THR A 36 -14.38 -70.19 12.42
N ILE A 37 -13.71 -70.02 11.28
CA ILE A 37 -14.25 -70.28 9.95
C ILE A 37 -13.93 -71.73 9.55
N LYS A 38 -14.95 -72.52 9.21
CA LYS A 38 -14.82 -73.89 8.69
C LYS A 38 -14.95 -73.91 7.17
N VAL A 39 -14.01 -74.59 6.50
CA VAL A 39 -13.95 -74.68 5.03
C VAL A 39 -13.79 -76.13 4.60
N LYS A 40 -14.61 -76.60 3.65
CA LYS A 40 -14.50 -77.98 3.12
C LYS A 40 -13.21 -78.18 2.31
N ASN A 41 -12.60 -79.36 2.42
CA ASN A 41 -11.40 -79.73 1.64
C ASN A 41 -11.59 -79.59 0.13
N LYS A 42 -12.81 -79.87 -0.39
CA LYS A 42 -13.13 -79.65 -1.81
C LYS A 42 -12.87 -78.22 -2.26
N CYS A 43 -13.25 -77.26 -1.42
CA CYS A 43 -13.20 -75.85 -1.76
C CYS A 43 -11.75 -75.38 -1.64
N LEU A 44 -11.04 -75.72 -0.55
CA LEU A 44 -9.60 -75.45 -0.44
C LEU A 44 -8.79 -75.99 -1.64
N LYS A 45 -9.13 -77.18 -2.16
CA LYS A 45 -8.53 -77.71 -3.39
C LYS A 45 -8.88 -76.86 -4.63
N SER A 46 -10.13 -76.43 -4.78
CA SER A 46 -10.53 -75.50 -5.86
C SER A 46 -9.80 -74.15 -5.79
N TRP A 47 -9.58 -73.61 -4.60
CA TRP A 47 -8.79 -72.39 -4.40
C TRP A 47 -7.31 -72.59 -4.76
N TYR A 48 -6.73 -73.73 -4.37
CA TYR A 48 -5.38 -74.11 -4.79
C TYR A 48 -5.28 -74.17 -6.32
N ASP A 49 -6.20 -74.86 -6.99
CA ASP A 49 -6.19 -74.99 -8.45
C ASP A 49 -6.41 -73.64 -9.14
N PHE A 50 -7.26 -72.76 -8.58
CA PHE A 50 -7.49 -71.40 -9.07
C PHE A 50 -6.22 -70.54 -8.98
N THR A 51 -5.54 -70.56 -7.83
CA THR A 51 -4.33 -69.75 -7.59
C THR A 51 -3.08 -70.29 -8.29
N THR A 52 -2.99 -71.60 -8.57
CA THR A 52 -1.79 -72.21 -9.17
C THR A 52 -1.88 -72.58 -10.64
N LYS A 53 -3.07 -72.82 -11.20
CA LYS A 53 -3.21 -73.30 -12.60
C LYS A 53 -3.98 -72.38 -13.55
N LYS A 54 -4.79 -71.42 -13.07
CA LYS A 54 -5.67 -70.58 -13.93
C LYS A 54 -5.96 -69.14 -13.44
N GLY A 55 -5.23 -68.60 -12.48
CA GLY A 55 -5.47 -67.27 -11.90
C GLY A 55 -4.63 -66.15 -12.55
N PRO A 56 -5.15 -64.93 -12.72
CA PRO A 56 -4.34 -63.77 -13.10
C PRO A 56 -3.31 -63.51 -12.00
N GLU A 57 -2.07 -63.19 -12.40
CA GLU A 57 -0.97 -62.86 -11.48
C GLU A 57 -1.42 -61.82 -10.43
N GLY A 58 -1.52 -62.27 -9.17
CA GLY A 58 -1.28 -61.42 -8.00
C GLY A 58 -2.31 -60.37 -7.56
N LYS A 59 -3.61 -60.43 -7.91
CA LYS A 59 -4.55 -59.35 -7.52
C LYS A 59 -5.72 -59.68 -6.59
N LEU A 60 -5.99 -60.94 -6.23
CA LEU A 60 -7.11 -61.25 -5.32
C LEU A 60 -6.58 -61.86 -4.01
N LYS A 61 -6.65 -61.10 -2.91
CA LYS A 61 -6.27 -61.59 -1.59
C LYS A 61 -7.40 -62.40 -0.97
N LEU A 62 -7.06 -63.41 -0.18
CA LEU A 62 -8.08 -64.22 0.50
C LEU A 62 -8.82 -63.41 1.57
N VAL A 63 -8.16 -62.41 2.18
CA VAL A 63 -8.77 -61.48 3.15
C VAL A 63 -9.94 -60.73 2.51
N ASP A 64 -9.84 -60.31 1.25
CA ASP A 64 -10.93 -59.64 0.53
C ASP A 64 -12.16 -60.54 0.38
N ILE A 65 -11.94 -61.83 0.11
CA ILE A 65 -13.00 -62.82 -0.03
C ILE A 65 -13.67 -63.09 1.32
N ILE A 66 -12.87 -63.24 2.37
CA ILE A 66 -13.37 -63.45 3.72
C ILE A 66 -14.13 -62.21 4.20
N ASN A 67 -13.62 -61.00 4.00
CA ASN A 67 -14.29 -59.74 4.36
C ASN A 67 -15.62 -59.57 3.64
N ARG A 68 -15.70 -59.98 2.37
CA ARG A 68 -16.97 -59.98 1.63
C ARG A 68 -17.98 -60.98 2.21
N PHE A 69 -17.53 -62.18 2.57
CA PHE A 69 -18.37 -63.17 3.25
C PHE A 69 -18.80 -62.70 4.66
N LEU A 70 -17.91 -62.05 5.42
CA LEU A 70 -18.23 -61.48 6.73
C LEU A 70 -19.24 -60.33 6.63
N ALA A 71 -19.12 -59.48 5.60
CA ALA A 71 -20.07 -58.39 5.34
C ALA A 71 -21.50 -58.91 5.06
N GLU A 72 -21.63 -60.01 4.31
CA GLU A 72 -22.92 -60.67 4.06
C GLU A 72 -23.53 -61.29 5.34
N GLN A 73 -22.70 -61.63 6.32
CA GLN A 73 -23.13 -62.17 7.61
C GLN A 73 -23.21 -61.10 8.71
N HIS A 74 -23.05 -59.82 8.36
CA HIS A 74 -23.01 -58.68 9.29
C HIS A 74 -21.98 -58.81 10.44
N VAL A 75 -20.84 -59.44 10.15
CA VAL A 75 -19.71 -59.59 11.10
C VAL A 75 -18.64 -58.55 10.78
N THR A 76 -17.98 -58.01 11.81
CA THR A 76 -16.90 -57.02 11.69
C THR A 76 -15.81 -57.49 10.71
N PRO A 77 -15.37 -56.65 9.76
CA PRO A 77 -14.33 -57.01 8.80
C PRO A 77 -12.94 -57.12 9.43
N LEU A 78 -12.09 -57.93 8.81
CA LEU A 78 -10.66 -58.08 9.10
C LEU A 78 -9.87 -56.88 8.54
N LYS A 79 -8.75 -56.54 9.20
CA LYS A 79 -7.79 -55.53 8.71
C LYS A 79 -7.19 -55.95 7.36
N GLU A 80 -6.92 -54.99 6.47
CA GLU A 80 -6.48 -55.25 5.09
C GLU A 80 -5.14 -56.01 4.94
N ASN A 81 -4.29 -56.02 5.99
CA ASN A 81 -2.94 -56.59 5.95
C ASN A 81 -2.73 -57.73 6.96
N CYS A 82 -3.72 -58.62 7.13
CA CYS A 82 -3.63 -59.79 8.01
C CYS A 82 -2.76 -60.91 7.42
N VAL A 83 -1.44 -60.80 7.52
CA VAL A 83 -0.45 -61.77 6.99
C VAL A 83 -0.73 -63.22 7.43
N ARG A 84 -1.06 -63.43 8.71
CA ARG A 84 -1.36 -64.77 9.27
C ARG A 84 -2.53 -65.46 8.56
N ILE A 85 -3.59 -64.73 8.26
CA ILE A 85 -4.78 -65.24 7.59
C ILE A 85 -4.52 -65.46 6.09
N GLU A 86 -3.59 -64.71 5.49
CA GLU A 86 -3.20 -64.90 4.09
C GLU A 86 -2.28 -66.12 3.86
N GLU A 87 -1.39 -66.45 4.79
CA GLU A 87 -0.41 -67.54 4.63
C GLU A 87 -0.95 -68.92 5.03
N HIS A 88 -1.73 -69.00 6.10
CA HIS A 88 -2.25 -70.25 6.67
C HIS A 88 -3.08 -71.11 5.67
N PRO A 89 -3.90 -70.52 4.78
CA PRO A 89 -4.72 -71.28 3.84
C PRO A 89 -3.95 -71.85 2.65
N ARG A 90 -2.76 -71.33 2.29
CA ARG A 90 -1.92 -71.97 1.25
C ARG A 90 -1.44 -73.35 1.70
N ALA A 91 -0.99 -73.45 2.95
CA ALA A 91 -0.58 -74.71 3.57
C ALA A 91 -1.77 -75.69 3.66
N LEU A 92 -2.92 -75.24 4.17
CA LEU A 92 -4.13 -76.06 4.27
C LEU A 92 -4.66 -76.54 2.90
N SER A 93 -4.56 -75.69 1.87
CA SER A 93 -5.02 -76.01 0.51
C SER A 93 -4.09 -77.01 -0.19
N SER A 94 -2.77 -76.88 0.01
CA SER A 94 -1.78 -77.87 -0.46
C SER A 94 -1.98 -79.25 0.20
N MET A 95 -2.19 -79.27 1.52
CA MET A 95 -2.48 -80.51 2.26
C MET A 95 -3.80 -81.16 1.83
N ALA A 96 -4.84 -80.37 1.57
CA ALA A 96 -6.13 -80.86 1.08
C ALA A 96 -6.00 -81.49 -0.31
N LYS A 97 -5.22 -80.88 -1.22
CA LYS A 97 -4.92 -81.44 -2.54
C LYS A 97 -4.20 -82.79 -2.42
N SER A 98 -3.12 -82.87 -1.62
CA SER A 98 -2.35 -84.11 -1.45
C SER A 98 -3.22 -85.27 -0.93
N LYS A 99 -4.03 -85.02 0.11
CA LYS A 99 -4.93 -86.04 0.68
C LYS A 99 -6.06 -86.48 -0.24
N LEU A 100 -6.48 -85.64 -1.17
CA LEU A 100 -7.53 -85.94 -2.15
C LEU A 100 -6.98 -86.59 -3.44
N PHE A 101 -5.68 -86.51 -3.71
CA PHE A 101 -5.07 -86.98 -4.96
C PHE A 101 -5.09 -88.52 -5.08
N ALA A 102 -4.87 -89.24 -3.97
CA ALA A 102 -4.75 -90.70 -3.96
C ALA A 102 -6.08 -91.46 -3.74
N LYS A 103 -7.22 -90.77 -3.59
CA LYS A 103 -8.51 -91.39 -3.21
C LYS A 103 -9.50 -91.41 -4.38
N ARG A 104 -10.26 -92.51 -4.54
CA ARG A 104 -11.33 -92.65 -5.56
C ARG A 104 -12.64 -93.17 -4.93
N GLY A 105 -13.76 -92.98 -5.63
CA GLY A 105 -15.08 -93.47 -5.20
C GLY A 105 -15.56 -92.92 -3.85
N ARG A 106 -16.21 -93.75 -3.02
CA ARG A 106 -16.79 -93.34 -1.72
C ARG A 106 -15.78 -92.67 -0.78
N GLN A 107 -14.52 -93.09 -0.83
CA GLN A 107 -13.44 -92.52 -0.01
C GLN A 107 -13.08 -91.08 -0.42
N TYR A 108 -13.18 -90.75 -1.71
CA TYR A 108 -13.01 -89.38 -2.19
C TYR A 108 -14.15 -88.50 -1.67
N THR A 109 -15.39 -88.97 -1.80
CA THR A 109 -16.58 -88.22 -1.35
C THR A 109 -16.54 -87.93 0.15
N SER A 110 -16.16 -88.91 0.96
CA SER A 110 -15.99 -88.73 2.42
C SER A 110 -14.88 -87.71 2.74
N CYS A 111 -13.71 -87.82 2.09
CA CYS A 111 -12.58 -86.94 2.38
C CYS A 111 -12.77 -85.50 1.85
N SER A 112 -13.52 -85.36 0.75
CA SER A 112 -13.88 -84.09 0.11
C SER A 112 -14.79 -83.23 0.98
N ASN A 113 -15.64 -83.85 1.79
CA ASN A 113 -16.62 -83.17 2.65
C ASN A 113 -16.12 -82.89 4.06
N LEU A 114 -14.89 -83.29 4.42
CA LEU A 114 -14.25 -82.93 5.68
C LEU A 114 -13.94 -81.43 5.75
N PHE A 115 -14.20 -80.82 6.91
CA PHE A 115 -13.94 -79.41 7.18
C PHE A 115 -12.55 -79.18 7.80
N ARG A 116 -11.91 -78.09 7.38
CA ARG A 116 -10.73 -77.49 8.01
C ARG A 116 -11.14 -76.21 8.72
N ARG A 117 -10.44 -75.87 9.80
CA ARG A 117 -10.73 -74.71 10.64
C ARG A 117 -9.69 -73.62 10.37
N ILE A 118 -10.13 -72.38 10.28
CA ILE A 118 -9.31 -71.17 10.26
C ILE A 118 -9.75 -70.33 11.46
N ILE A 119 -8.84 -70.08 12.39
CA ILE A 119 -9.10 -69.35 13.63
C ILE A 119 -8.84 -67.87 13.40
N VAL A 120 -9.80 -67.00 13.73
CA VAL A 120 -9.69 -65.54 13.63
C VAL A 120 -9.55 -64.96 15.02
N MET A 121 -8.56 -64.09 15.24
CA MET A 121 -8.31 -63.44 16.53
C MET A 121 -9.01 -62.08 16.64
N LYS A 122 -9.34 -61.64 17.86
CA LYS A 122 -9.99 -60.33 18.11
C LYS A 122 -9.14 -59.13 17.67
N SER A 123 -7.80 -59.24 17.75
CA SER A 123 -6.85 -58.19 17.35
C SER A 123 -6.78 -57.95 15.84
N GLU A 124 -7.29 -58.89 15.05
CA GLU A 124 -7.29 -58.87 13.58
C GLU A 124 -8.53 -58.17 12.98
N LEU A 125 -9.49 -57.76 13.82
CA LEU A 125 -10.71 -57.04 13.44
C LEU A 125 -10.52 -55.51 13.53
N ILE A 126 -11.24 -54.75 12.70
CA ILE A 126 -11.28 -53.28 12.75
C ILE A 126 -12.03 -52.83 14.01
N GLN A 127 -11.46 -51.87 14.77
CA GLN A 127 -12.05 -51.38 16.02
C GLN A 127 -12.93 -50.13 15.79
N SER A 128 -13.90 -49.87 16.67
CA SER A 128 -14.88 -48.79 16.54
C SER A 128 -14.30 -47.37 16.68
N GLN A 129 -13.10 -47.23 17.25
CA GLN A 129 -12.42 -45.94 17.39
C GLN A 129 -11.91 -45.40 16.04
N ASP A 130 -11.37 -46.28 15.18
CA ASP A 130 -10.84 -45.92 13.86
C ASP A 130 -11.92 -45.33 12.93
N LEU A 131 -13.16 -45.82 13.05
CA LEU A 131 -14.32 -45.32 12.29
C LEU A 131 -14.74 -43.90 12.71
N ASN A 132 -14.62 -43.56 13.99
CA ASN A 132 -14.98 -42.24 14.50
C ASN A 132 -13.98 -41.16 14.11
N GLU A 133 -12.68 -41.50 14.07
CA GLU A 133 -11.63 -40.59 13.59
C GLU A 133 -11.76 -40.30 12.10
N THR A 134 -12.06 -41.33 11.31
CA THR A 134 -12.34 -41.19 9.87
C THR A 134 -13.57 -40.30 9.60
N ARG A 135 -14.60 -40.40 10.45
CA ARG A 135 -15.78 -39.53 10.34
C ARG A 135 -15.45 -38.05 10.64
N LYS A 136 -14.70 -37.78 11.71
CA LYS A 136 -14.31 -36.41 12.07
C LYS A 136 -13.47 -35.73 10.99
N THR A 137 -12.56 -36.48 10.37
CA THR A 137 -11.71 -35.96 9.27
C THR A 137 -12.52 -35.68 8.01
N MET A 138 -13.50 -36.51 7.67
CA MET A 138 -14.43 -36.22 6.55
C MET A 138 -15.28 -34.97 6.80
N GLU A 139 -15.77 -34.76 8.03
CA GLU A 139 -16.55 -33.56 8.39
C GLU A 139 -15.71 -32.27 8.25
N GLN A 140 -14.44 -32.31 8.67
CA GLN A 140 -13.50 -31.18 8.51
C GLN A 140 -13.20 -30.86 7.04
N LEU A 141 -12.97 -31.88 6.22
CA LEU A 141 -12.74 -31.69 4.78
C LEU A 141 -13.97 -31.13 4.07
N HIS A 142 -15.17 -31.55 4.46
CA HIS A 142 -16.41 -31.00 3.91
C HIS A 142 -16.59 -29.51 4.26
N ALA A 143 -16.28 -29.12 5.51
CA ALA A 143 -16.32 -27.72 5.94
C ALA A 143 -15.34 -26.85 5.13
N GLN A 144 -14.10 -27.30 4.95
CA GLN A 144 -13.10 -26.60 4.13
C GLN A 144 -13.53 -26.47 2.67
N THR A 145 -14.07 -27.54 2.08
CA THR A 145 -14.56 -27.53 0.69
C THR A 145 -15.69 -26.53 0.49
N THR A 146 -16.60 -26.43 1.47
CA THR A 146 -17.71 -25.48 1.44
C THR A 146 -17.18 -24.03 1.50
N GLN A 147 -16.25 -23.75 2.41
CA GLN A 147 -15.61 -22.44 2.55
C GLN A 147 -14.86 -22.01 1.28
N PHE A 148 -14.08 -22.91 0.67
CA PHE A 148 -13.40 -22.61 -0.60
C PHE A 148 -14.39 -22.35 -1.74
N SER A 149 -15.52 -23.04 -1.77
CA SER A 149 -16.56 -22.80 -2.79
C SER A 149 -17.17 -21.40 -2.66
N GLU A 150 -17.39 -20.91 -1.43
CA GLU A 150 -17.91 -19.56 -1.18
C GLU A 150 -16.89 -18.48 -1.53
N GLN A 151 -15.60 -18.70 -1.22
CA GLN A 151 -14.52 -17.79 -1.60
C GLN A 151 -14.41 -17.67 -3.13
N ASN A 152 -14.46 -18.80 -3.86
CA ASN A 152 -14.43 -18.79 -5.32
C ASN A 152 -15.65 -18.06 -5.92
N ARG A 153 -16.83 -18.19 -5.30
CA ARG A 153 -18.03 -17.44 -5.70
C ARG A 153 -17.81 -15.94 -5.54
N CYS A 154 -17.33 -15.49 -4.38
CA CYS A 154 -17.05 -14.07 -4.10
C CYS A 154 -15.99 -13.49 -5.05
N ILE A 155 -14.93 -14.25 -5.34
CA ILE A 155 -13.89 -13.83 -6.29
C ILE A 155 -14.48 -13.66 -7.69
N ASN A 156 -15.32 -14.58 -8.14
CA ASN A 156 -15.95 -14.49 -9.47
C ASN A 156 -16.89 -13.28 -9.57
N GLU A 157 -17.72 -13.03 -8.55
CA GLU A 157 -18.59 -11.84 -8.49
C GLU A 157 -17.76 -10.53 -8.58
N ARG A 158 -16.61 -10.48 -7.89
CA ARG A 158 -15.70 -9.32 -7.95
C ARG A 158 -15.01 -9.17 -9.31
N CYS A 159 -14.63 -10.27 -9.94
CA CYS A 159 -14.06 -10.25 -11.30
C CYS A 159 -15.07 -9.70 -12.32
N GLU A 160 -16.35 -10.06 -12.20
CA GLU A 160 -17.41 -9.53 -13.06
C GLU A 160 -17.61 -8.02 -12.85
N GLN A 161 -17.68 -7.56 -11.60
CA GLN A 161 -17.78 -6.13 -11.28
C GLN A 161 -16.60 -5.30 -11.81
N LEU A 162 -15.38 -5.85 -11.68
CA LEU A 162 -14.18 -5.20 -12.21
C LEU A 162 -14.18 -5.15 -13.74
N SER A 163 -14.64 -6.20 -14.41
CA SER A 163 -14.77 -6.24 -15.87
C SER A 163 -15.75 -5.17 -16.38
N GLU A 164 -16.89 -5.01 -15.71
CA GLU A 164 -17.88 -3.99 -16.04
C GLU A 164 -17.35 -2.56 -15.79
N SER A 165 -16.65 -2.36 -14.67
CA SER A 165 -15.98 -1.10 -14.36
C SER A 165 -14.89 -0.74 -15.39
N LEU A 166 -14.12 -1.73 -15.84
CA LEU A 166 -13.09 -1.51 -16.85
C LEU A 166 -13.71 -1.11 -18.20
N LYS A 167 -14.84 -1.72 -18.57
CA LYS A 167 -15.59 -1.39 -19.79
C LYS A 167 -16.09 0.06 -19.76
N THR A 168 -16.75 0.45 -18.66
CA THR A 168 -17.26 1.83 -18.51
C THR A 168 -16.14 2.88 -18.54
N HIS A 169 -15.00 2.59 -17.92
CA HIS A 169 -13.84 3.49 -17.95
C HIS A 169 -13.21 3.59 -19.35
N ASN A 170 -13.21 2.51 -20.12
CA ASN A 170 -12.71 2.52 -21.49
C ASN A 170 -13.64 3.31 -22.43
N ASP A 171 -14.96 3.19 -22.24
CA ASP A 171 -15.96 3.98 -22.98
C ASP A 171 -15.83 5.49 -22.68
N GLN A 172 -15.56 5.86 -21.42
CA GLN A 172 -15.29 7.25 -21.03
C GLN A 172 -14.00 7.79 -21.63
N LYS A 173 -12.96 6.96 -21.68
CA LYS A 173 -11.68 7.31 -22.30
C LYS A 173 -11.87 7.59 -23.80
N CYS A 174 -12.61 6.73 -24.51
CA CYS A 174 -12.91 6.92 -25.93
C CYS A 174 -13.61 8.26 -26.20
N LYS A 175 -14.63 8.59 -25.40
CA LYS A 175 -15.33 9.89 -25.51
C LYS A 175 -14.40 11.09 -25.27
N SER A 176 -13.51 10.97 -24.29
CA SER A 176 -12.56 12.05 -23.97
C SER A 176 -11.52 12.24 -25.07
N GLU A 177 -11.09 11.16 -25.73
CA GLU A 177 -10.18 11.21 -26.88
C GLU A 177 -10.86 11.86 -28.10
N GLU A 178 -12.13 11.54 -28.38
CA GLU A 178 -12.92 12.19 -29.42
C GLU A 178 -13.10 13.70 -29.17
N GLU A 179 -13.42 14.09 -27.93
CA GLU A 179 -13.53 15.51 -27.55
C GLU A 179 -12.19 16.24 -27.71
N LEU A 180 -11.07 15.60 -27.34
CA LEU A 180 -9.74 16.19 -27.49
C LEU A 180 -9.37 16.38 -28.96
N GLU A 181 -9.67 15.41 -29.83
CA GLU A 181 -9.43 15.51 -31.27
C GLU A 181 -10.25 16.65 -31.90
N GLU A 182 -11.50 16.83 -31.49
CA GLU A 182 -12.33 17.94 -31.95
C GLU A 182 -11.77 19.31 -31.50
N GLN A 183 -11.22 19.41 -30.28
CA GLN A 183 -10.58 20.64 -29.81
C GLN A 183 -9.27 20.93 -30.53
N VAL A 184 -8.47 19.89 -30.82
CA VAL A 184 -7.23 20.02 -31.61
C VAL A 184 -7.55 20.55 -33.01
N ASN A 185 -8.59 20.02 -33.65
CA ASN A 185 -9.04 20.48 -34.96
C ASN A 185 -9.52 21.94 -34.93
N ARG A 186 -10.32 22.34 -33.93
CA ARG A 186 -10.74 23.74 -33.75
C ARG A 186 -9.56 24.68 -33.52
N ASN A 187 -8.56 24.26 -32.76
CA ASN A 187 -7.35 25.07 -32.55
C ASN A 187 -6.55 25.25 -33.84
N ALA A 188 -6.44 24.20 -34.66
CA ALA A 188 -5.78 24.30 -35.97
C ALA A 188 -6.51 25.28 -36.92
N GLU A 189 -7.85 25.28 -36.92
CA GLU A 189 -8.65 26.25 -37.69
C GLU A 189 -8.46 27.69 -37.20
N LEU A 190 -8.38 27.89 -35.87
CA LEU A 190 -8.11 29.18 -35.26
C LEU A 190 -6.69 29.69 -35.57
N GLU A 191 -5.68 28.81 -35.54
CA GLU A 191 -4.32 29.15 -35.94
C GLU A 191 -4.24 29.56 -37.41
N GLN A 192 -4.95 28.85 -38.29
CA GLN A 192 -5.03 29.22 -39.71
C GLN A 192 -5.69 30.58 -39.91
N SER A 193 -6.80 30.84 -39.19
CA SER A 193 -7.49 32.13 -39.22
C SER A 193 -6.62 33.26 -38.69
N ASN A 194 -5.88 33.03 -37.59
CA ASN A 194 -4.94 33.99 -37.03
C ASN A 194 -3.79 34.27 -38.00
N LYS A 195 -3.30 33.27 -38.73
CA LYS A 195 -2.28 33.46 -39.78
C LYS A 195 -2.81 34.31 -40.93
N GLN A 196 -4.04 34.07 -41.38
CA GLN A 196 -4.69 34.89 -42.41
C GLN A 196 -4.90 36.33 -41.94
N LEU A 197 -5.32 36.52 -40.68
CA LEU A 197 -5.45 37.85 -40.07
C LEU A 197 -4.10 38.56 -40.00
N LEU A 198 -3.03 37.85 -39.63
CA LEU A 198 -1.69 38.40 -39.59
C LEU A 198 -1.24 38.85 -40.98
N GLU A 199 -1.43 38.02 -42.01
CA GLU A 199 -1.13 38.40 -43.40
C GLU A 199 -1.97 39.58 -43.89
N LEU A 200 -3.24 39.68 -43.50
CA LEU A 200 -4.09 40.82 -43.80
C LEU A 200 -3.62 42.08 -43.10
N VAL A 201 -3.20 41.99 -41.83
CA VAL A 201 -2.63 43.10 -41.08
C VAL A 201 -1.32 43.55 -41.72
N THR A 202 -0.42 42.62 -42.07
CA THR A 202 0.84 42.95 -42.77
C THR A 202 0.58 43.59 -44.13
N LYS A 203 -0.39 43.10 -44.92
CA LYS A 203 -0.80 43.73 -46.18
C LYS A 203 -1.42 45.11 -45.96
N LEU A 204 -2.22 45.30 -44.90
CA LEU A 204 -2.79 46.59 -44.53
C LEU A 204 -1.72 47.56 -44.04
N GLU A 205 -0.68 47.08 -43.36
CA GLU A 205 0.48 47.87 -42.94
C GLU A 205 1.37 48.24 -44.14
N GLU A 206 1.55 47.35 -45.12
CA GLU A 206 2.26 47.63 -46.37
C GLU A 206 1.48 48.59 -47.29
N LEU A 207 0.15 48.46 -47.35
CA LEU A 207 -0.74 49.36 -48.10
C LEU A 207 -0.83 50.73 -47.42
N HIS A 208 -1.00 50.80 -46.09
CA HIS A 208 -1.09 52.07 -45.38
C HIS A 208 0.28 52.74 -45.15
N GLY A 209 1.36 51.97 -45.06
CA GLY A 209 2.72 52.51 -44.97
C GLY A 209 3.18 53.26 -46.22
N LYS A 210 2.49 53.06 -47.36
CA LYS A 210 2.74 53.77 -48.63
C LYS A 210 1.69 54.82 -49.00
N ASP A 211 0.57 54.91 -48.27
CA ASP A 211 -0.62 55.67 -48.70
C ASP A 211 -1.17 56.65 -47.63
N LEU A 212 -0.44 56.87 -46.52
CA LEU A 212 -0.78 57.89 -45.51
C LEU A 212 -0.76 59.33 -46.07
N ASP A 213 -0.13 59.56 -47.23
CA ASP A 213 0.06 60.90 -47.81
C ASP A 213 -1.03 61.37 -48.77
N LYS A 214 -2.07 60.58 -49.12
CA LYS A 214 -2.94 60.96 -50.26
C LYS A 214 -4.45 60.91 -50.12
N ARG A 215 -5.06 60.44 -49.02
CA ARG A 215 -6.56 60.34 -48.96
C ARG A 215 -7.24 60.55 -47.60
N ARG A 216 -6.82 61.50 -46.76
CA ARG A 216 -7.69 62.02 -45.68
C ARG A 216 -7.56 63.53 -45.55
N LYS A 217 -8.71 64.21 -45.45
CA LYS A 217 -8.74 65.60 -44.98
C LYS A 217 -8.09 65.65 -43.60
N THR A 218 -7.19 66.59 -43.37
CA THR A 218 -6.49 66.74 -42.09
C THR A 218 -7.47 67.12 -40.97
N PHE A 219 -7.08 66.96 -39.70
CA PHE A 219 -7.96 67.25 -38.55
C PHE A 219 -8.53 68.68 -38.59
N THR A 220 -7.79 69.64 -39.15
CA THR A 220 -8.16 71.05 -39.34
C THR A 220 -9.09 71.28 -40.55
N GLU A 221 -9.15 70.36 -41.51
CA GLU A 221 -9.96 70.46 -42.73
C GLU A 221 -11.37 69.83 -42.61
N VAL A 222 -11.65 69.16 -41.49
CA VAL A 222 -12.95 68.55 -41.21
C VAL A 222 -13.79 69.43 -40.29
N GLY A 223 -15.12 69.43 -40.48
CA GLY A 223 -16.02 70.25 -39.65
C GLY A 223 -16.06 69.78 -38.18
N GLN A 224 -16.42 70.68 -37.25
CA GLN A 224 -16.38 70.43 -35.79
C GLN A 224 -17.05 69.14 -35.32
N ARG A 225 -18.18 68.73 -35.91
CA ARG A 225 -18.85 67.46 -35.56
C ARG A 225 -18.01 66.24 -35.91
N GLN A 226 -17.26 66.32 -37.01
CA GLN A 226 -16.43 65.24 -37.50
C GLN A 226 -15.11 65.19 -36.72
N GLN A 227 -14.56 66.35 -36.33
CA GLN A 227 -13.46 66.45 -35.35
C GLN A 227 -13.85 65.77 -34.02
N HIS A 228 -15.04 66.05 -33.48
CA HIS A 228 -15.51 65.43 -32.24
C HIS A 228 -15.61 63.89 -32.34
N ARG A 229 -16.15 63.39 -33.46
CA ARG A 229 -16.24 61.95 -33.74
C ARG A 229 -14.87 61.29 -33.82
N ILE A 230 -13.92 61.92 -34.51
CA ILE A 230 -12.53 61.43 -34.62
C ILE A 230 -11.89 61.36 -33.22
N MET A 231 -12.04 62.41 -32.40
CA MET A 231 -11.52 62.42 -31.02
C MET A 231 -12.18 61.37 -30.12
N THR A 232 -13.47 61.12 -30.28
CA THR A 232 -14.19 60.08 -29.51
C THR A 232 -13.75 58.68 -29.91
N GLU A 233 -13.55 58.44 -31.22
CA GLU A 233 -13.10 57.15 -31.73
C GLU A 233 -11.64 56.86 -31.33
N LEU A 234 -10.77 57.88 -31.36
CA LEU A 234 -9.41 57.81 -30.83
C LEU A 234 -9.42 57.51 -29.33
N LYS A 235 -10.30 58.16 -28.56
CA LYS A 235 -10.46 57.89 -27.13
C LYS A 235 -10.76 56.42 -26.88
N THR A 236 -11.73 55.84 -27.60
CA THR A 236 -12.17 54.44 -27.43
C THR A 236 -11.10 53.44 -27.86
N LYS A 237 -10.39 53.72 -28.97
CA LYS A 237 -9.30 52.86 -29.44
C LYS A 237 -8.12 52.86 -28.47
N ALA A 238 -7.72 54.02 -27.97
CA ALA A 238 -6.64 54.10 -26.99
C ALA A 238 -7.01 53.43 -25.65
N GLU A 239 -8.26 53.54 -25.18
CA GLU A 239 -8.80 52.79 -24.03
C GLU A 239 -8.63 51.28 -24.20
N ARG A 240 -8.96 50.76 -25.39
CA ARG A 240 -8.83 49.33 -25.71
C ARG A 240 -7.38 48.90 -25.86
N SER A 241 -6.53 49.69 -26.52
CA SER A 241 -5.12 49.35 -26.74
C SER A 241 -4.28 49.42 -25.47
N LEU A 242 -4.63 50.29 -24.52
CA LEU A 242 -3.91 50.49 -23.27
C LEU A 242 -4.56 49.77 -22.07
N TRP A 243 -5.53 48.88 -22.30
CA TRP A 243 -6.26 48.18 -21.23
C TRP A 243 -5.34 47.43 -20.26
N PHE A 244 -4.20 46.92 -20.76
CA PHE A 244 -3.24 46.14 -20.00
C PHE A 244 -2.45 46.98 -18.99
N ALA A 245 -2.40 48.30 -19.13
CA ALA A 245 -1.66 49.19 -18.21
C ALA A 245 -2.16 49.04 -16.76
N LYS A 246 -3.44 48.73 -16.59
CA LYS A 246 -4.06 48.45 -15.29
C LYS A 246 -3.50 47.21 -14.60
N ALA A 247 -3.06 46.20 -15.36
CA ALA A 247 -2.40 45.01 -14.81
C ALA A 247 -1.03 45.36 -14.18
N PHE A 248 -0.45 46.49 -14.58
CA PHE A 248 0.78 47.05 -14.02
C PHE A 248 0.52 48.17 -12.99
N GLY A 249 -0.75 48.39 -12.61
CA GLY A 249 -1.13 49.42 -11.64
C GLY A 249 -1.12 50.85 -12.18
N LEU A 250 -1.12 51.03 -13.50
CA LEU A 250 -1.14 52.35 -14.16
C LEU A 250 -2.53 52.64 -14.73
N ASP A 251 -3.12 53.77 -14.35
CA ASP A 251 -4.37 54.28 -14.94
C ASP A 251 -4.04 55.39 -15.96
N VAL A 252 -4.64 55.30 -17.15
CA VAL A 252 -4.51 56.34 -18.18
C VAL A 252 -5.38 57.53 -17.79
N SER A 253 -4.77 58.65 -17.42
CA SER A 253 -5.48 59.87 -16.98
C SER A 253 -5.83 60.82 -18.13
N SER A 254 -4.90 61.00 -19.07
CA SER A 254 -5.09 61.83 -20.27
C SER A 254 -4.13 61.42 -21.38
N ILE A 255 -4.51 61.67 -22.64
CA ILE A 255 -3.63 61.54 -23.81
C ILE A 255 -3.66 62.86 -24.59
N LYS A 256 -2.49 63.37 -24.96
CA LYS A 256 -2.33 64.61 -25.74
C LYS A 256 -1.93 64.30 -27.17
N PHE A 257 -2.58 64.95 -28.11
CA PHE A 257 -2.28 64.90 -29.54
C PHE A 257 -1.90 66.30 -30.02
N GLU A 258 -0.99 66.41 -30.98
CA GLU A 258 -0.62 67.67 -31.62
C GLU A 258 -1.07 67.61 -33.09
N ASP A 259 -1.73 68.66 -33.57
CA ASP A 259 -2.10 68.79 -34.98
C ASP A 259 -1.01 69.48 -35.81
N GLU A 260 -1.17 69.49 -37.13
CA GLU A 260 -0.21 70.09 -38.07
C GLU A 260 -0.04 71.62 -37.90
N ALA A 261 -0.96 72.27 -37.18
CA ALA A 261 -0.87 73.70 -36.84
C ALA A 261 -0.19 73.94 -35.48
N GLY A 262 0.28 72.90 -34.81
CA GLY A 262 0.92 72.95 -33.49
C GLY A 262 -0.07 73.12 -32.34
N LEU A 263 -1.38 72.87 -32.55
CA LEU A 263 -2.38 72.94 -31.48
C LEU A 263 -2.46 71.60 -30.75
N HIS A 264 -2.40 71.65 -29.42
CA HIS A 264 -2.54 70.46 -28.58
C HIS A 264 -4.01 70.15 -28.23
N HIS A 265 -4.42 68.92 -28.52
CA HIS A 265 -5.74 68.36 -28.19
C HIS A 265 -5.60 67.33 -27.08
N GLU A 266 -6.18 67.60 -25.91
CA GLU A 266 -6.13 66.69 -24.75
C GLU A 266 -7.43 65.90 -24.59
N VAL A 267 -7.33 64.57 -24.58
CA VAL A 267 -8.44 63.67 -24.26
C VAL A 267 -8.30 63.24 -22.81
N LYS A 268 -9.24 63.69 -21.97
CA LYS A 268 -9.33 63.28 -20.56
C LYS A 268 -10.16 62.01 -20.42
N TYR A 269 -9.60 61.07 -19.67
CA TYR A 269 -10.29 59.87 -19.23
C TYR A 269 -10.86 60.16 -17.86
N SER A 270 -12.13 60.55 -17.82
CA SER A 270 -12.87 60.61 -16.56
C SER A 270 -12.91 59.20 -15.98
N SER A 271 -12.49 59.07 -14.72
CA SER A 271 -12.49 57.82 -13.95
C SER A 271 -13.79 57.04 -14.22
N PRO A 272 -13.74 55.71 -14.41
CA PRO A 272 -14.91 54.94 -14.78
C PRO A 272 -16.03 55.20 -13.76
N ARG A 273 -17.15 55.76 -14.24
CA ARG A 273 -18.38 55.80 -13.45
C ARG A 273 -18.72 54.36 -13.07
N GLU A 274 -18.91 54.15 -11.78
CA GLU A 274 -19.43 52.91 -11.22
C GLU A 274 -20.77 52.59 -11.87
N GLY A 275 -20.87 51.45 -12.55
CA GLY A 275 -22.17 50.95 -12.98
C GLY A 275 -22.09 50.12 -14.26
N THR A 276 -21.94 48.81 -14.08
CA THR A 276 -22.69 47.70 -14.73
C THR A 276 -21.98 46.36 -14.48
N ASP A 277 -20.64 46.34 -14.43
CA ASP A 277 -19.89 45.10 -14.17
C ASP A 277 -19.81 44.72 -12.69
N LYS A 278 -19.77 45.71 -11.78
CA LYS A 278 -19.80 45.44 -10.32
C LYS A 278 -21.08 44.74 -9.89
N THR A 279 -22.22 45.01 -10.53
CA THR A 279 -23.52 44.46 -10.13
C THR A 279 -23.67 42.98 -10.50
N LEU A 280 -23.18 42.57 -11.67
CA LEU A 280 -23.14 41.15 -12.07
C LEU A 280 -22.13 40.37 -11.25
N ILE A 281 -20.91 40.90 -11.04
CA ILE A 281 -19.91 40.26 -10.19
C ILE A 281 -20.40 40.17 -8.75
N LYS A 282 -21.08 41.21 -8.24
CA LYS A 282 -21.68 41.20 -6.91
C LYS A 282 -22.84 40.20 -6.83
N GLN A 283 -23.73 40.13 -7.82
CA GLN A 283 -24.78 39.12 -7.88
C GLN A 283 -24.21 37.70 -7.93
N CYS A 284 -23.26 37.42 -8.83
CA CYS A 284 -22.61 36.11 -8.88
C CYS A 284 -21.89 35.78 -7.57
N LYS A 285 -21.23 36.74 -6.93
CA LYS A 285 -20.61 36.57 -5.62
C LYS A 285 -21.65 36.29 -4.53
N ASP A 286 -22.76 37.02 -4.52
CA ASP A 286 -23.84 36.85 -3.56
C ASP A 286 -24.56 35.51 -3.76
N ASP A 287 -24.71 35.04 -5.00
CA ASP A 287 -25.27 33.73 -5.33
C ASP A 287 -24.30 32.58 -5.01
N LEU A 288 -22.99 32.76 -5.24
CA LEU A 288 -21.96 31.79 -4.81
C LEU A 288 -21.90 31.70 -3.28
N ASN A 289 -21.99 32.84 -2.58
CA ASN A 289 -21.99 32.92 -1.12
C ASN A 289 -23.25 32.27 -0.50
N LYS A 290 -24.35 32.16 -1.25
CA LYS A 290 -25.54 31.39 -0.83
C LYS A 290 -25.32 29.88 -0.93
N LEU A 291 -24.46 29.43 -1.84
CA LEU A 291 -24.16 28.00 -2.05
C LEU A 291 -23.07 27.51 -1.10
N VAL A 292 -22.03 28.32 -0.85
CA VAL A 292 -20.90 27.98 0.02
C VAL A 292 -20.47 29.23 0.79
N HIS A 293 -20.48 29.15 2.13
CA HIS A 293 -20.07 30.28 2.97
C HIS A 293 -18.55 30.42 3.02
N ILE A 294 -17.97 31.09 2.02
CA ILE A 294 -16.53 31.39 1.97
C ILE A 294 -16.27 32.68 2.75
N SER A 295 -15.47 32.57 3.80
CA SER A 295 -15.04 33.70 4.62
C SER A 295 -13.56 34.00 4.39
N ARG A 296 -13.13 35.22 4.72
CA ARG A 296 -11.70 35.57 4.71
C ARG A 296 -11.04 34.88 5.90
N THR A 297 -9.85 34.29 5.69
CA THR A 297 -9.05 33.77 6.81
C THR A 297 -8.70 34.89 7.79
N PRO A 298 -8.65 34.62 9.09
CA PRO A 298 -8.11 35.56 10.07
C PRO A 298 -6.69 36.02 9.76
N GLY A 299 -6.23 37.07 10.44
CA GLY A 299 -4.86 37.58 10.29
C GLY A 299 -4.66 38.52 9.09
N GLN A 300 -3.39 38.85 8.83
CA GLN A 300 -3.02 39.85 7.81
C GLN A 300 -2.88 39.27 6.40
N ALA A 301 -2.54 37.98 6.29
CA ALA A 301 -2.36 37.32 5.02
C ALA A 301 -3.68 37.27 4.22
N GLU A 302 -3.56 37.31 2.90
CA GLU A 302 -4.70 37.08 2.01
C GLU A 302 -5.04 35.59 2.03
N GLY A 303 -6.28 35.24 2.33
CA GLY A 303 -6.71 33.86 2.32
C GLY A 303 -8.22 33.74 2.46
N ALA A 304 -8.72 32.56 2.12
CA ALA A 304 -10.12 32.20 2.18
C ALA A 304 -10.28 30.88 2.94
N GLN A 305 -11.33 30.77 3.74
CA GLN A 305 -11.65 29.56 4.51
C GLN A 305 -13.16 29.28 4.50
N LEU A 306 -13.51 28.01 4.63
CA LEU A 306 -14.83 27.51 4.93
C LEU A 306 -15.00 27.30 6.44
N ASP A 307 -16.25 27.26 6.89
CA ASP A 307 -16.53 26.80 8.25
C ASP A 307 -16.33 25.27 8.33
N PHE A 308 -15.34 24.84 9.11
CA PHE A 308 -14.96 23.44 9.19
C PHE A 308 -16.04 22.54 9.78
N GLU A 309 -16.77 23.02 10.79
CA GLU A 309 -17.81 22.21 11.45
C GLU A 309 -18.97 21.97 10.49
N SER A 310 -19.40 23.00 9.76
CA SER A 310 -20.45 22.90 8.73
C SER A 310 -20.01 22.02 7.56
N GLU A 311 -18.83 22.25 6.99
CA GLU A 311 -18.33 21.47 5.84
C GLU A 311 -18.15 20.00 6.20
N LEU A 312 -17.60 19.69 7.39
CA LEU A 312 -17.48 18.31 7.84
C LEU A 312 -18.85 17.66 8.05
N ALA A 313 -19.81 18.37 8.65
CA ALA A 313 -21.16 17.86 8.82
C ALA A 313 -21.85 17.58 7.48
N ASP A 314 -21.67 18.46 6.49
CA ASP A 314 -22.23 18.30 5.15
C ASP A 314 -21.63 17.09 4.41
N VAL A 315 -20.31 16.91 4.49
CA VAL A 315 -19.63 15.75 3.92
C VAL A 315 -20.08 14.46 4.59
N LEU A 316 -20.15 14.42 5.93
CA LEU A 316 -20.61 13.25 6.66
C LEU A 316 -22.08 12.93 6.34
N ARG A 317 -22.95 13.94 6.30
CA ARG A 317 -24.36 13.75 5.91
C ARG A 317 -24.46 13.08 4.53
N ASN A 318 -23.75 13.61 3.54
CA ASN A 318 -23.78 13.07 2.18
C ASN A 318 -23.29 11.62 2.12
N LYS A 319 -22.23 11.28 2.87
CA LYS A 319 -21.67 9.92 2.90
C LYS A 319 -22.58 8.93 3.64
N ILE A 320 -23.20 9.36 4.75
CA ILE A 320 -24.18 8.56 5.49
C ILE A 320 -25.41 8.29 4.61
N GLN A 321 -25.96 9.30 3.93
CA GLN A 321 -27.12 9.15 3.05
C GLN A 321 -26.87 8.20 1.88
N LYS A 322 -25.63 8.15 1.36
CA LYS A 322 -25.22 7.22 0.31
C LYS A 322 -24.91 5.81 0.81
N GLY A 323 -24.91 5.59 2.13
CA GLY A 323 -24.51 4.32 2.73
C GLY A 323 -23.02 4.01 2.64
N GLU A 324 -22.17 5.01 2.35
CA GLU A 324 -20.70 4.87 2.31
C GLU A 324 -20.11 4.72 3.72
N ILE A 325 -20.80 5.27 4.74
CA ILE A 325 -20.39 5.19 6.14
C ILE A 325 -21.57 4.63 6.94
N GLN A 326 -21.32 3.56 7.69
CA GLN A 326 -22.29 3.02 8.64
C GLN A 326 -22.01 3.62 10.01
N VAL A 327 -22.97 4.36 10.56
CA VAL A 327 -22.90 4.88 11.93
C VAL A 327 -23.56 3.86 12.86
N GLU A 328 -22.90 2.73 13.07
CA GLU A 328 -23.33 1.76 14.09
C GLU A 328 -22.95 2.25 15.50
N ASN A 329 -23.64 1.74 16.52
CA ASN A 329 -23.47 2.17 17.92
C ASN A 329 -22.05 1.87 18.44
N GLY A 330 -21.15 2.86 18.32
CA GLY A 330 -19.82 2.88 18.93
C GLY A 330 -18.65 3.04 17.96
N GLU A 331 -18.86 2.92 16.64
CA GLU A 331 -17.80 3.14 15.66
C GLU A 331 -17.52 4.63 15.46
N LYS A 332 -16.24 5.00 15.42
CA LYS A 332 -15.80 6.38 15.24
C LYS A 332 -15.41 6.60 13.79
N VAL A 333 -15.99 7.63 13.18
CA VAL A 333 -15.57 8.06 11.84
C VAL A 333 -14.21 8.74 11.93
N ARG A 334 -13.23 8.22 11.19
CA ARG A 334 -11.85 8.74 11.16
C ARG A 334 -11.76 9.88 10.15
N VAL A 335 -11.36 11.07 10.60
CA VAL A 335 -11.24 12.27 9.77
C VAL A 335 -9.80 12.75 9.79
N LYS A 336 -9.15 12.81 8.63
CA LYS A 336 -7.78 13.30 8.47
C LYS A 336 -7.78 14.74 8.03
N PHE A 337 -7.31 15.63 8.89
CA PHE A 337 -6.99 17.03 8.56
C PHE A 337 -5.58 17.10 7.96
N SER A 338 -5.37 17.79 6.84
CA SER A 338 -4.08 17.87 6.16
C SER A 338 -3.78 19.28 5.66
N GLY A 339 -2.50 19.57 5.43
CA GLY A 339 -2.07 20.80 4.78
C GLY A 339 -0.78 20.62 4.00
N ASP A 340 -0.58 21.48 3.01
CA ASP A 340 0.59 21.48 2.13
C ASP A 340 0.93 22.89 1.64
N GLY A 341 2.22 23.19 1.57
CA GLY A 341 2.77 24.42 1.04
C GLY A 341 3.08 24.32 -0.45
N ALA A 342 2.29 24.97 -1.29
CA ALA A 342 2.46 24.98 -2.74
C ALA A 342 3.11 26.27 -3.25
N ASN A 343 4.28 26.16 -3.89
CA ASN A 343 4.89 27.27 -4.62
C ASN A 343 4.30 27.36 -6.04
N MET A 344 3.39 28.30 -6.28
CA MET A 344 2.78 28.51 -7.61
C MET A 344 3.70 29.30 -8.55
N THR A 345 4.49 30.22 -8.01
CA THR A 345 5.56 30.93 -8.75
C THR A 345 6.76 31.16 -7.84
N ARG A 346 7.87 31.67 -8.38
CA ARG A 346 9.05 32.07 -7.58
C ARG A 346 8.74 33.10 -6.48
N LYS A 347 7.62 33.82 -6.58
CA LYS A 347 7.24 34.91 -5.65
C LYS A 347 5.92 34.67 -4.93
N ILE A 348 5.17 33.64 -5.30
CA ILE A 348 3.83 33.39 -4.78
C ILE A 348 3.77 31.94 -4.32
N SER A 349 3.63 31.78 -3.02
CA SER A 349 3.35 30.52 -2.35
C SER A 349 1.99 30.58 -1.69
N PHE A 350 1.32 29.44 -1.66
CA PHE A 350 0.08 29.24 -0.94
C PHE A 350 0.23 28.08 0.03
N VAL A 351 -0.53 28.13 1.11
CA VAL A 351 -0.77 26.99 1.99
C VAL A 351 -2.20 26.55 1.76
N VAL A 352 -2.36 25.30 1.33
CA VAL A 352 -3.66 24.67 1.11
C VAL A 352 -3.93 23.76 2.29
N ILE A 353 -5.12 23.85 2.85
CA ILE A 353 -5.57 23.07 3.99
C ILE A 353 -6.85 22.34 3.59
N SER A 354 -6.88 21.04 3.86
CA SER A 354 -7.98 20.16 3.50
C SER A 354 -8.28 19.13 4.58
N PHE A 355 -9.39 18.42 4.45
CA PHE A 355 -9.62 17.19 5.20
C PHE A 355 -10.16 16.08 4.29
N SER A 356 -10.04 14.85 4.76
CA SER A 356 -10.60 13.65 4.10
C SER A 356 -11.20 12.73 5.15
N VAL A 357 -12.28 12.03 4.81
CA VAL A 357 -12.88 11.02 5.69
C VAL A 357 -12.25 9.67 5.38
N ILE A 358 -11.43 9.11 6.28
CA ILE A 358 -10.60 7.92 6.02
C ILE A 358 -11.44 6.65 5.77
N ASP A 359 -12.66 6.59 6.32
CA ASP A 359 -13.51 5.40 6.22
C ASP A 359 -14.22 5.26 4.87
N SER A 360 -14.01 6.19 3.93
CA SER A 360 -14.64 6.13 2.61
C SER A 360 -13.69 5.67 1.49
N ASP A 361 -14.25 5.08 0.44
CA ASP A 361 -13.50 4.51 -0.68
C ASP A 361 -12.74 5.55 -1.54
N ASP A 362 -13.12 6.83 -1.42
CA ASP A 362 -12.60 7.95 -2.20
C ASP A 362 -11.38 8.66 -1.58
N VAL A 363 -10.89 8.22 -0.41
CA VAL A 363 -9.76 8.83 0.32
C VAL A 363 -8.49 8.98 -0.51
N MET A 364 -8.24 8.01 -1.38
CA MET A 364 -7.05 8.00 -2.25
C MET A 364 -7.27 8.75 -3.58
N SER A 365 -8.44 9.37 -3.74
CA SER A 365 -8.81 10.14 -4.93
C SER A 365 -8.87 11.64 -4.62
N SER A 366 -8.75 12.47 -5.66
CA SER A 366 -8.95 13.92 -5.52
C SER A 366 -10.36 14.29 -5.04
N LYS A 367 -11.36 13.42 -5.23
CA LYS A 367 -12.76 13.65 -4.80
C LYS A 367 -12.97 13.51 -3.30
N GLY A 368 -12.12 12.74 -2.60
CA GLY A 368 -12.19 12.55 -1.15
C GLY A 368 -11.48 13.63 -0.34
N ASN A 369 -10.80 14.57 -0.99
CA ASN A 369 -10.10 15.69 -0.34
C ASN A 369 -10.92 16.97 -0.42
N HIS A 370 -11.39 17.44 0.72
CA HIS A 370 -12.21 18.63 0.86
C HIS A 370 -11.34 19.82 1.30
N THR A 371 -11.11 20.78 0.41
CA THR A 371 -10.31 21.97 0.73
C THR A 371 -11.11 22.92 1.62
N VAL A 372 -10.55 23.29 2.77
CA VAL A 372 -11.21 24.14 3.78
C VAL A 372 -10.54 25.50 3.90
N ALA A 373 -9.25 25.62 3.61
CA ALA A 373 -8.61 26.94 3.56
C ALA A 373 -7.49 27.01 2.52
N VAL A 374 -7.33 28.20 1.94
CA VAL A 374 -6.23 28.55 1.05
C VAL A 374 -5.68 29.90 1.49
N ILE A 375 -4.40 29.93 1.86
CA ILE A 375 -3.74 31.11 2.43
C ILE A 375 -2.53 31.45 1.58
N LYS A 376 -2.42 32.71 1.15
CA LYS A 376 -1.26 33.22 0.43
C LYS A 376 -0.15 33.55 1.43
N GLY A 377 1.01 32.95 1.26
CA GLY A 377 2.17 33.16 2.12
C GLY A 377 3.09 31.95 2.12
N GLN A 378 4.28 32.12 2.68
CA GLN A 378 5.15 30.98 2.95
C GLN A 378 4.63 30.22 4.16
N GLU A 379 4.56 28.89 4.03
CA GLU A 379 4.25 28.01 5.14
C GLU A 379 5.21 28.29 6.31
N SER A 380 4.64 28.82 7.40
CA SER A 380 5.29 29.09 8.68
C SER A 380 4.31 28.92 9.84
N TYR A 381 4.85 28.65 11.04
CA TYR A 381 4.07 28.52 12.27
C TYR A 381 3.19 29.75 12.53
N GLU A 382 3.75 30.95 12.39
CA GLU A 382 3.04 32.22 12.62
C GLU A 382 1.91 32.42 11.62
N LEU A 383 2.14 32.12 10.34
CA LEU A 383 1.12 32.21 9.31
C LEU A 383 -0.04 31.28 9.63
N LEU A 384 0.24 30.00 9.91
CA LEU A 384 -0.77 29.01 10.25
C LEU A 384 -1.53 29.40 11.52
N LYS A 385 -0.82 29.79 12.58
CA LYS A 385 -1.42 30.20 13.85
C LYS A 385 -2.37 31.39 13.70
N CYS A 386 -1.98 32.40 12.93
CA CYS A 386 -2.79 33.59 12.72
C CYS A 386 -3.96 33.31 11.78
N SER A 387 -3.68 32.75 10.60
CA SER A 387 -4.65 32.61 9.52
C SER A 387 -5.59 31.42 9.64
N CYS A 388 -5.25 30.42 10.44
CA CYS A 388 -6.13 29.28 10.71
C CYS A 388 -6.67 29.30 12.14
N SER A 389 -6.61 30.44 12.84
CA SER A 389 -6.94 30.49 14.28
C SER A 389 -8.38 30.06 14.59
N GLU A 390 -9.35 30.38 13.73
CA GLU A 390 -10.74 29.94 13.86
C GLU A 390 -10.89 28.45 13.50
N LEU A 391 -10.31 28.04 12.37
CA LEU A 391 -10.27 26.65 11.91
C LEU A 391 -9.70 25.70 12.98
N PHE A 392 -8.54 26.04 13.56
CA PHE A 392 -7.91 25.23 14.61
C PHE A 392 -8.71 25.22 15.91
N LYS A 393 -9.44 26.29 16.25
CA LYS A 393 -10.36 26.28 17.40
C LYS A 393 -11.49 25.27 17.18
N SER A 394 -12.08 25.25 15.99
CA SER A 394 -13.15 24.31 15.63
C SER A 394 -12.65 22.86 15.66
N ILE A 395 -11.48 22.59 15.07
CA ILE A 395 -10.86 21.26 15.12
C ILE A 395 -10.58 20.85 16.57
N ASN A 396 -9.95 21.71 17.37
CA ASN A 396 -9.66 21.43 18.78
C ASN A 396 -10.91 21.27 19.66
N LYS A 397 -12.04 21.87 19.27
CA LYS A 397 -13.34 21.66 19.91
C LYS A 397 -13.85 20.25 19.58
N ILE A 398 -13.84 19.86 18.31
CA ILE A 398 -14.28 18.54 17.83
C ILE A 398 -13.40 17.43 18.42
N THR A 399 -12.07 17.57 18.39
CA THR A 399 -11.13 16.59 18.96
C THR A 399 -11.35 16.37 20.45
N ARG A 400 -11.67 17.42 21.22
CA ARG A 400 -11.98 17.29 22.66
C ARG A 400 -13.35 16.67 22.92
N GLY A 401 -14.34 16.98 22.08
CA GLY A 401 -15.69 16.43 22.20
C GLY A 401 -15.80 14.98 21.71
N GLY A 402 -14.96 14.57 20.76
CA GLY A 402 -14.97 13.24 20.14
C GLY A 402 -16.21 12.95 19.28
N LYS A 403 -17.01 13.99 18.97
CA LYS A 403 -18.25 13.89 18.20
C LYS A 403 -18.60 15.20 17.51
N ILE A 404 -19.40 15.10 16.45
CA ILE A 404 -19.98 16.23 15.72
C ILE A 404 -21.47 15.99 15.51
N LYS A 405 -22.27 17.07 15.53
CA LYS A 405 -23.70 16.99 15.27
C LYS A 405 -23.93 17.02 13.75
N VAL A 406 -24.49 15.96 13.19
CA VAL A 406 -24.94 15.89 11.80
C VAL A 406 -26.45 15.77 11.82
N ASP A 407 -27.13 16.82 11.39
CA ASP A 407 -28.58 17.01 11.55
C ASP A 407 -29.00 16.92 13.03
N ASP A 408 -29.67 15.84 13.42
CA ASP A 408 -30.06 15.55 14.81
C ASP A 408 -29.36 14.32 15.40
N GLN A 409 -28.34 13.79 14.72
CA GLN A 409 -27.54 12.66 15.19
C GLN A 409 -26.15 13.10 15.62
N ASP A 410 -25.74 12.65 16.81
CA ASP A 410 -24.35 12.76 17.27
C ASP A 410 -23.51 11.67 16.58
N VAL A 411 -22.62 12.08 15.68
CA VAL A 411 -21.67 11.18 15.00
C VAL A 411 -20.35 11.22 15.74
N MET A 412 -19.86 10.05 16.18
CA MET A 412 -18.57 9.93 16.85
C MET A 412 -17.44 10.09 15.83
N VAL A 413 -16.45 10.93 16.15
CA VAL A 413 -15.35 11.27 15.23
C VAL A 413 -14.00 11.10 15.92
N ASP A 414 -13.02 10.57 15.20
CA ASP A 414 -11.62 10.54 15.60
C ASP A 414 -10.76 11.35 14.62
N MET A 415 -10.04 12.34 15.15
CA MET A 415 -9.28 13.29 14.33
C MET A 415 -7.84 12.82 14.13
N PHE A 416 -7.42 12.82 12.87
CA PHE A 416 -6.06 12.54 12.42
C PHE A 416 -5.44 13.80 11.81
N LEU A 417 -4.13 13.91 11.91
CA LEU A 417 -3.34 14.97 11.28
C LEU A 417 -2.46 14.33 10.21
N GLY A 418 -2.60 14.80 8.98
CA GLY A 418 -1.82 14.42 7.82
C GLY A 418 -1.07 15.60 7.23
N GLY A 419 -0.20 15.31 6.28
CA GLY A 419 0.50 16.31 5.49
C GLY A 419 1.99 16.02 5.41
N ASP A 420 2.68 16.92 4.72
CA ASP A 420 4.10 16.79 4.57
C ASP A 420 4.84 16.97 5.89
N TYR A 421 6.09 16.49 5.95
CA TYR A 421 6.83 16.52 7.19
C TYR A 421 7.14 17.94 7.68
N LYS A 422 7.23 18.92 6.77
CA LYS A 422 7.47 20.32 7.14
C LYS A 422 6.24 20.90 7.82
N PHE A 423 5.07 20.75 7.20
CA PHE A 423 3.77 21.11 7.74
C PHE A 423 3.51 20.46 9.10
N LEU A 424 3.79 19.15 9.25
CA LEU A 424 3.64 18.45 10.53
C LEU A 424 4.52 19.06 11.63
N LEU A 425 5.78 19.38 11.34
CA LEU A 425 6.67 20.03 12.30
C LEU A 425 6.16 21.42 12.69
N GLU A 426 5.61 22.17 11.74
CA GLU A 426 5.03 23.48 12.01
C GLU A 426 3.77 23.36 12.88
N ILE A 427 2.83 22.47 12.56
CA ILE A 427 1.65 22.24 13.42
C ILE A 427 2.05 21.80 14.84
N CYS A 428 3.11 21.01 14.98
CA CYS A 428 3.65 20.60 16.28
C CYS A 428 4.53 21.67 16.96
N GLY A 429 4.82 22.80 16.32
CA GLY A 429 5.64 23.89 16.87
C GLY A 429 7.13 23.53 17.05
N MET A 430 7.66 22.67 16.19
CA MET A 430 9.03 22.18 16.24
C MET A 430 9.95 22.89 15.24
N LYS A 431 11.27 22.86 15.49
CA LYS A 431 12.25 23.27 14.47
C LYS A 431 12.18 22.34 13.26
N GLY A 432 12.65 22.84 12.11
CA GLY A 432 12.65 22.10 10.85
C GLY A 432 13.38 20.75 10.89
N ALA A 433 13.20 19.96 9.82
CA ALA A 433 13.62 18.56 9.73
C ALA A 433 15.13 18.32 9.95
N THR A 434 15.97 19.34 9.73
CA THR A 434 17.43 19.31 9.91
C THR A 434 17.89 19.43 11.37
N SER A 435 16.98 19.77 12.27
CA SER A 435 17.25 19.90 13.70
C SER A 435 17.66 18.57 14.35
N ASP A 436 18.38 18.66 15.47
CA ASP A 436 18.91 17.50 16.18
C ASP A 436 17.81 16.57 16.72
N HIS A 437 16.65 17.14 17.06
CA HIS A 437 15.52 16.40 17.61
C HIS A 437 14.24 16.67 16.79
N SER A 438 14.34 16.53 15.47
CA SER A 438 13.20 16.74 14.55
C SER A 438 12.07 15.70 14.64
N CYS A 439 12.24 14.53 15.27
CA CYS A 439 11.18 13.52 15.29
C CYS A 439 9.96 14.00 16.11
N VAL A 440 8.78 14.04 15.47
CA VAL A 440 7.50 14.40 16.11
C VAL A 440 7.13 13.42 17.22
N TRP A 441 7.55 12.16 17.11
CA TRP A 441 7.12 11.08 18.00
C TRP A 441 8.10 10.76 19.13
N CYS A 442 9.38 11.08 18.99
CA CYS A 442 10.40 10.74 19.99
C CYS A 442 11.45 11.85 20.17
N LYS A 443 12.14 11.82 21.30
CA LYS A 443 13.22 12.74 21.67
C LYS A 443 14.60 12.26 21.21
N LEU A 444 14.68 11.23 20.36
CA LEU A 444 15.95 10.69 19.90
C LEU A 444 16.73 11.71 19.04
N HIS A 445 18.00 11.89 19.40
CA HIS A 445 18.92 12.76 18.67
C HIS A 445 19.27 12.16 17.30
N LYS A 446 19.38 12.98 16.25
CA LYS A 446 19.63 12.54 14.86
C LYS A 446 20.85 11.64 14.71
N LYS A 447 21.90 11.88 15.50
CA LYS A 447 23.12 11.06 15.55
C LYS A 447 22.89 9.61 16.01
N HIS A 448 21.81 9.32 16.74
CA HIS A 448 21.54 7.97 17.26
C HIS A 448 20.45 7.24 16.48
N ARG A 449 19.82 7.89 15.48
CA ARG A 449 18.74 7.27 14.70
C ARG A 449 19.19 6.04 13.90
N HIS A 450 20.49 5.94 13.63
CA HIS A 450 21.08 4.84 12.85
C HIS A 450 21.47 3.65 13.73
N ASP A 451 21.37 3.79 15.06
CA ASP A 451 21.77 2.75 15.99
C ASP A 451 20.70 1.65 16.03
N MET A 452 20.82 0.71 15.10
CA MET A 452 19.95 -0.44 15.00
C MET A 452 20.27 -1.53 16.05
N THR A 453 21.25 -1.30 16.94
CA THR A 453 21.47 -2.22 18.08
C THR A 453 20.35 -2.11 19.12
N LYS A 454 19.58 -1.01 19.08
CA LYS A 454 18.45 -0.78 19.97
C LYS A 454 17.25 -1.64 19.56
N PRO A 455 16.45 -2.10 20.54
CA PRO A 455 15.23 -2.82 20.23
C PRO A 455 14.25 -1.90 19.50
N GLU A 456 13.35 -2.51 18.74
CA GLU A 456 12.38 -1.82 17.89
C GLU A 456 11.52 -0.80 18.66
N ASN A 457 11.15 -1.14 19.90
CA ASN A 457 10.35 -0.30 20.78
C ASN A 457 11.14 0.85 21.45
N TYR A 458 12.47 0.95 21.25
CA TYR A 458 13.33 1.89 21.98
C TYR A 458 12.90 3.35 21.89
N CYS A 459 12.47 3.80 20.71
CA CYS A 459 12.01 5.18 20.50
C CYS A 459 10.59 5.46 21.05
N TRP A 460 9.89 4.40 21.46
CA TRP A 460 8.48 4.38 21.81
C TRP A 460 8.23 4.20 23.31
N GLU A 461 9.30 3.97 24.06
CA GLU A 461 9.26 3.86 25.52
C GLU A 461 9.63 5.19 26.19
N ILE A 462 9.19 5.34 27.44
CA ILE A 462 9.64 6.41 28.32
C ILE A 462 11.13 6.19 28.61
N PRO A 463 11.98 7.23 28.58
CA PRO A 463 11.62 8.64 28.48
C PRO A 463 11.68 9.21 27.05
N LEU A 464 11.84 8.40 26.01
CA LEU A 464 12.08 8.89 24.64
C LEU A 464 10.79 9.26 23.88
N VAL A 465 9.70 8.53 24.09
CA VAL A 465 8.41 8.84 23.47
C VAL A 465 7.95 10.26 23.85
N ARG A 466 7.31 10.95 22.91
CA ARG A 466 6.68 12.26 23.13
C ARG A 466 5.19 12.12 23.39
N SER A 467 4.65 13.08 24.14
CA SER A 467 3.23 13.43 24.23
C SER A 467 3.04 14.92 23.90
N LEU A 468 1.80 15.38 23.81
CA LEU A 468 1.52 16.81 23.63
C LEU A 468 1.99 17.62 24.85
N GLU A 469 1.79 17.07 26.05
CA GLU A 469 2.24 17.65 27.32
C GLU A 469 3.77 17.76 27.37
N ASP A 470 4.47 16.71 26.91
CA ASP A 470 5.93 16.73 26.78
C ASP A 470 6.40 17.83 25.84
N ILE A 471 5.73 18.04 24.69
CA ILE A 471 6.10 19.11 23.75
C ILE A 471 5.94 20.46 24.44
N ILE A 472 4.82 20.72 25.13
CA ILE A 472 4.57 21.97 25.86
C ILE A 472 5.65 22.19 26.92
N GLU A 473 6.04 21.16 27.65
CA GLU A 473 7.09 21.24 28.67
C GLU A 473 8.48 21.48 28.05
N CYS A 474 8.77 20.83 26.92
CA CYS A 474 10.01 21.06 26.17
C CYS A 474 10.09 22.49 25.61
N VAL A 475 8.96 23.11 25.22
CA VAL A 475 8.90 24.52 24.83
C VAL A 475 9.29 25.42 26.01
N ARG A 476 8.73 25.17 27.21
CA ARG A 476 9.07 25.94 28.43
C ARG A 476 10.56 25.84 28.77
N LYS A 477 11.14 24.65 28.58
CA LYS A 477 12.56 24.36 28.84
C LYS A 477 13.49 24.72 27.67
N GLN A 478 12.93 25.06 26.49
CA GLN A 478 13.66 25.26 25.23
C GLN A 478 14.57 24.08 24.84
N THR A 479 14.10 22.85 25.06
CA THR A 479 14.84 21.62 24.78
C THR A 479 14.23 20.82 23.63
N TYR A 480 14.98 19.82 23.13
CA TYR A 480 14.51 18.85 22.13
C TYR A 480 13.87 19.45 20.87
N SER A 481 14.39 20.62 20.44
CA SER A 481 13.94 21.32 19.24
C SER A 481 12.47 21.76 19.23
N CYS A 482 11.81 21.82 20.39
CA CYS A 482 10.47 22.40 20.53
C CYS A 482 10.59 23.92 20.73
N VAL A 483 9.85 24.71 19.93
CA VAL A 483 9.95 26.19 19.93
C VAL A 483 8.60 26.83 20.28
N HIS A 484 7.51 26.23 19.82
CA HIS A 484 6.17 26.72 20.03
C HIS A 484 5.23 25.58 20.49
N PRO A 485 4.14 25.90 21.20
CA PRO A 485 3.14 24.89 21.53
C PRO A 485 2.44 24.37 20.26
N PRO A 486 1.99 23.10 20.24
CA PRO A 486 1.21 22.56 19.14
C PRO A 486 -0.04 23.40 18.85
N LEU A 487 -0.38 23.56 17.57
CA LEU A 487 -1.57 24.29 17.13
C LEU A 487 -2.84 23.43 17.21
N LEU A 488 -2.68 22.10 17.15
CA LEU A 488 -3.75 21.12 17.22
C LEU A 488 -3.55 20.16 18.41
N ASN A 489 -4.63 19.85 19.11
CA ASN A 489 -4.69 18.93 20.23
C ASN A 489 -4.97 17.49 19.77
N ILE A 490 -4.36 17.09 18.66
CA ILE A 490 -4.45 15.74 18.10
C ILE A 490 -3.33 14.92 18.71
N GLY A 491 -3.67 13.79 19.33
CA GLY A 491 -2.68 12.92 19.95
C GLY A 491 -1.62 12.49 18.93
N LEU A 492 -0.36 12.43 19.33
CA LEU A 492 0.74 12.15 18.39
C LEU A 492 0.59 10.79 17.68
N ARG A 493 -0.18 9.86 18.25
CA ARG A 493 -0.57 8.56 17.66
C ARG A 493 -1.46 8.70 16.41
N ASN A 494 -2.19 9.80 16.29
CA ASN A 494 -3.08 10.07 15.16
C ASN A 494 -2.42 11.03 14.14
N ILE A 495 -1.10 11.23 14.23
CA ILE A 495 -0.33 11.96 13.21
C ILE A 495 0.19 10.96 12.19
N VAL A 496 -0.16 11.18 10.93
CA VAL A 496 0.18 10.35 9.77
C VAL A 496 1.06 11.17 8.81
N PRO A 497 2.30 10.77 8.55
CA PRO A 497 3.13 11.40 7.52
C PRO A 497 2.55 11.19 6.11
N ASP A 498 2.84 12.10 5.18
CA ASP A 498 2.58 11.85 3.76
C ASP A 498 3.47 10.72 3.23
N GLU A 499 2.86 9.60 2.85
CA GLU A 499 3.56 8.39 2.37
C GLU A 499 4.20 8.63 1.00
N LEU A 500 3.55 9.40 0.13
CA LEU A 500 4.08 9.74 -1.19
C LEU A 500 5.35 10.55 -1.03
N GLN A 501 5.31 11.63 -0.26
CA GLN A 501 6.49 12.47 -0.02
C GLN A 501 7.63 11.70 0.61
N LEU A 502 7.32 10.76 1.51
CA LEU A 502 8.32 9.91 2.12
C LEU A 502 8.99 9.00 1.08
N MET A 503 8.22 8.36 0.21
CA MET A 503 8.74 7.58 -0.92
C MET A 503 9.63 8.44 -1.83
N LEU A 504 9.19 9.64 -2.19
CA LEU A 504 9.96 10.55 -3.03
C LEU A 504 11.32 10.85 -2.40
N ARG A 505 11.36 11.17 -1.10
CA ARG A 505 12.58 11.54 -0.38
C ARG A 505 13.54 10.38 -0.18
N VAL A 506 13.06 9.21 0.22
CA VAL A 506 13.94 8.05 0.42
C VAL A 506 14.53 7.61 -0.92
N THR A 507 13.74 7.58 -1.99
CA THR A 507 14.23 7.25 -3.33
C THR A 507 15.31 8.23 -3.81
N ASP A 508 15.19 9.53 -3.53
CA ASP A 508 16.26 10.50 -3.85
C ASP A 508 17.54 10.21 -3.10
N VAL A 509 17.46 9.80 -1.83
CA VAL A 509 18.66 9.44 -1.06
C VAL A 509 19.29 8.16 -1.62
N LEU A 510 18.50 7.15 -1.96
CA LEU A 510 18.99 5.92 -2.59
C LEU A 510 19.69 6.21 -3.93
N LEU A 511 19.07 7.01 -4.80
CA LEU A 511 19.65 7.42 -6.07
C LEU A 511 20.93 8.23 -5.90
N ASN A 512 20.93 9.22 -5.00
CA ASN A 512 22.12 10.02 -4.74
C ASN A 512 23.28 9.16 -4.23
N ASN A 513 23.02 8.15 -3.40
CA ASN A 513 24.06 7.21 -2.95
C ASN A 513 24.60 6.35 -4.10
N LEU A 514 23.77 5.90 -5.04
CA LEU A 514 24.23 5.20 -6.25
C LEU A 514 25.14 6.09 -7.10
N ILE A 515 24.73 7.33 -7.33
CA ILE A 515 25.49 8.31 -8.13
C ILE A 515 26.85 8.61 -7.48
N LEU A 516 26.87 8.88 -6.18
CA LEU A 516 28.12 9.11 -5.43
C LEU A 516 29.02 7.87 -5.45
N GLY A 517 28.44 6.67 -5.37
CA GLY A 517 29.15 5.41 -5.50
C GLY A 517 29.84 5.26 -6.86
N ALA A 518 29.10 5.49 -7.96
CA ALA A 518 29.63 5.45 -9.32
C ALA A 518 30.72 6.50 -9.56
N LEU A 519 30.51 7.74 -9.11
CA LEU A 519 31.50 8.82 -9.14
C LEU A 519 32.78 8.45 -8.39
N SER A 520 32.67 7.79 -7.23
CA SER A 520 33.82 7.34 -6.46
C SER A 520 34.63 6.28 -7.19
N LEU A 521 33.96 5.36 -7.90
CA LEU A 521 34.62 4.32 -8.70
C LEU A 521 35.34 4.94 -9.92
N ASP A 522 34.64 5.77 -10.70
CA ASP A 522 35.26 6.50 -11.81
C ASP A 522 36.45 7.35 -11.32
N GLY A 523 36.34 7.97 -10.15
CA GLY A 523 37.44 8.71 -9.52
C GLY A 523 38.66 7.84 -9.21
N LYS A 524 38.46 6.61 -8.72
CA LYS A 524 39.53 5.64 -8.45
C LYS A 524 40.17 5.15 -9.75
N ASP A 525 39.36 4.78 -10.73
CA ASP A 525 39.80 4.29 -12.04
C ASP A 525 40.59 5.34 -12.83
N ASN A 526 40.32 6.61 -12.55
CA ASN A 526 40.96 7.75 -13.21
C ASN A 526 42.11 8.37 -12.41
N HIS A 527 42.39 7.92 -11.17
CA HIS A 527 43.34 8.56 -10.26
C HIS A 527 44.74 8.74 -10.86
N ASN A 528 45.19 7.75 -11.64
CA ASN A 528 46.51 7.75 -12.29
C ASN A 528 46.44 8.04 -13.80
N LYS A 529 45.29 8.47 -14.32
CA LYS A 529 45.09 8.69 -15.76
C LYS A 529 45.12 10.19 -16.11
N PRO A 530 45.84 10.58 -17.17
CA PRO A 530 45.79 11.94 -17.69
C PRO A 530 44.37 12.29 -18.17
N PRO A 531 43.96 13.58 -18.18
CA PRO A 531 42.59 13.99 -18.47
C PRO A 531 42.00 13.43 -19.79
N ASN A 532 42.82 13.28 -20.82
CA ASN A 532 42.43 12.74 -22.13
C ASN A 532 42.20 11.21 -22.16
N GLN A 533 42.54 10.50 -21.08
CA GLN A 533 42.36 9.05 -20.93
C GLN A 533 41.38 8.70 -19.80
N ARG A 534 40.75 9.71 -19.18
CA ARG A 534 39.75 9.48 -18.13
C ARG A 534 38.44 9.00 -18.76
N MET A 535 37.76 8.07 -18.10
CA MET A 535 36.48 7.53 -18.56
C MET A 535 35.41 7.65 -17.48
N THR A 536 34.15 7.69 -17.89
CA THR A 536 32.95 7.74 -17.02
C THR A 536 32.22 6.39 -17.03
N GLY A 537 32.96 5.28 -17.09
CA GLY A 537 32.40 3.95 -17.34
C GLY A 537 31.34 3.53 -16.33
N HIS A 538 31.54 3.84 -15.05
CA HIS A 538 30.60 3.49 -14.00
C HIS A 538 29.35 4.37 -14.02
N ILE A 539 29.50 5.68 -14.25
CA ILE A 539 28.36 6.60 -14.41
C ILE A 539 27.55 6.24 -15.67
N ASP A 540 28.21 5.93 -16.77
CA ASP A 540 27.55 5.57 -18.03
C ASP A 540 26.78 4.25 -17.89
N ALA A 541 27.35 3.26 -17.19
CA ALA A 541 26.65 2.02 -16.83
C ALA A 541 25.44 2.29 -15.93
N LEU A 542 25.56 3.17 -14.92
CA LEU A 542 24.45 3.56 -14.07
C LEU A 542 23.35 4.30 -14.84
N LEU A 543 23.72 5.24 -15.71
CA LEU A 543 22.78 5.94 -16.60
C LEU A 543 22.07 4.96 -17.53
N CYS A 544 22.79 3.97 -18.07
CA CYS A 544 22.22 2.90 -18.88
C CYS A 544 21.18 2.10 -18.08
N ALA A 545 21.50 1.68 -16.86
CA ALA A 545 20.60 0.93 -15.99
C ALA A 545 19.33 1.72 -15.64
N ILE A 546 19.47 3.00 -15.28
CA ILE A 546 18.34 3.89 -14.93
C ILE A 546 17.47 4.15 -16.16
N ARG A 547 18.06 4.50 -17.30
CA ARG A 547 17.30 4.78 -18.54
C ARG A 547 16.59 3.55 -19.06
N SER A 548 17.16 2.36 -18.86
CA SER A 548 16.53 1.08 -19.20
C SER A 548 15.26 0.79 -18.38
N CYS A 549 15.00 1.51 -17.29
CA CYS A 549 13.71 1.43 -16.58
C CYS A 549 12.57 2.14 -17.32
N GLY A 550 12.88 2.94 -18.35
CA GLY A 550 11.92 3.78 -19.09
C GLY A 550 11.86 5.22 -18.60
N VAL A 551 12.89 5.70 -17.88
CA VAL A 551 12.94 7.05 -17.30
C VAL A 551 14.00 7.89 -17.99
N SER A 552 13.65 9.14 -18.33
CA SER A 552 14.62 10.12 -18.83
C SER A 552 15.45 10.67 -17.67
N PHE A 553 16.75 10.34 -17.63
CA PHE A 553 17.62 10.70 -16.53
C PHE A 553 19.00 11.17 -17.01
N SER A 554 19.53 12.21 -16.36
CA SER A 554 20.86 12.76 -16.61
C SER A 554 21.50 13.23 -15.29
N ILE A 555 22.83 13.22 -15.26
CA ILE A 555 23.66 13.67 -14.14
C ILE A 555 24.61 14.73 -14.67
N TRP A 556 24.78 15.83 -13.94
CA TRP A 556 25.69 16.91 -14.32
C TRP A 556 26.38 17.53 -13.11
N GLU A 557 27.57 18.06 -13.31
CA GLU A 557 28.28 18.82 -12.28
C GLU A 557 27.69 20.23 -12.18
N LYS A 558 27.48 20.73 -10.96
CA LYS A 558 27.12 22.13 -10.72
C LYS A 558 28.30 23.02 -11.07
N MET A 559 27.99 24.17 -11.65
CA MET A 559 28.99 25.18 -11.94
C MET A 559 29.02 26.20 -10.80
N ASN A 560 30.22 26.54 -10.36
CA ASN A 560 30.46 27.69 -9.50
C ASN A 560 30.11 28.99 -10.24
N ALA A 561 29.95 30.10 -9.52
CA ALA A 561 29.68 31.42 -10.10
C ALA A 561 30.75 31.87 -11.12
N ASN A 562 31.96 31.32 -11.05
CA ASN A 562 33.07 31.58 -11.97
C ASN A 562 33.11 30.59 -13.17
N GLY A 563 32.11 29.72 -13.34
CA GLY A 563 32.04 28.74 -14.42
C GLY A 563 32.94 27.50 -14.25
N SER A 564 33.64 27.37 -13.13
CA SER A 564 34.40 26.14 -12.78
C SER A 564 33.49 25.08 -12.17
N GLY A 565 33.83 23.80 -12.35
CA GLY A 565 33.12 22.69 -11.70
C GLY A 565 33.18 22.81 -10.18
N SER A 566 32.03 22.64 -9.52
CA SER A 566 31.91 22.77 -8.06
C SER A 566 32.26 21.51 -7.28
N GLY A 567 32.60 20.41 -7.96
CA GLY A 567 32.76 19.08 -7.37
C GLY A 567 31.46 18.50 -6.80
N THR A 568 30.33 19.17 -7.01
CA THR A 568 29.01 18.76 -6.54
C THR A 568 28.12 18.48 -7.74
N TYR A 569 27.44 17.34 -7.72
CA TYR A 569 26.63 16.89 -8.85
C TYR A 569 25.14 17.12 -8.56
N ASP A 570 24.39 17.40 -9.62
CA ASP A 570 22.93 17.39 -9.62
C ASP A 570 22.44 16.36 -10.64
N PHE A 571 21.16 16.00 -10.53
CA PHE A 571 20.55 15.02 -11.41
C PHE A 571 19.10 15.37 -11.72
N THR A 572 18.55 14.72 -12.75
CA THR A 572 17.17 14.95 -13.18
C THR A 572 16.20 14.73 -12.02
N SER A 573 15.41 15.75 -11.69
CA SER A 573 14.35 15.64 -10.69
C SER A 573 13.23 14.76 -11.24
N LEU A 574 12.94 13.66 -10.55
CA LEU A 574 11.94 12.68 -10.98
C LEU A 574 10.62 12.86 -10.24
N MET A 575 9.52 12.69 -10.98
CA MET A 575 8.17 12.74 -10.41
C MET A 575 7.76 11.40 -9.82
N GLY A 576 6.64 11.37 -9.09
CA GLY A 576 6.13 10.15 -8.43
C GLY A 576 6.03 8.91 -9.34
N PRO A 577 5.46 9.00 -10.56
CA PRO A 577 5.39 7.87 -11.49
C PRO A 577 6.76 7.32 -11.89
N ASP A 578 7.71 8.21 -12.21
CA ASP A 578 9.08 7.81 -12.61
C ASP A 578 9.80 7.09 -11.48
N LYS A 579 9.66 7.58 -10.24
CA LYS A 579 10.26 6.94 -9.06
C LYS A 579 9.67 5.57 -8.78
N ARG A 580 8.37 5.37 -9.02
CA ARG A 580 7.75 4.04 -8.92
C ARG A 580 8.34 3.07 -9.94
N LEU A 581 8.54 3.51 -11.18
CA LEU A 581 9.21 2.70 -12.21
C LEU A 581 10.63 2.30 -11.80
N LEU A 582 11.37 3.21 -11.15
CA LEU A 582 12.70 2.89 -10.63
C LEU A 582 12.64 1.86 -9.50
N LEU A 583 11.75 2.03 -8.53
CA LEU A 583 11.61 1.07 -7.42
C LEU A 583 11.27 -0.34 -7.91
N GLU A 584 10.45 -0.45 -8.97
CA GLU A 584 10.06 -1.74 -9.54
C GLU A 584 11.16 -2.40 -10.39
N LYS A 585 11.92 -1.62 -11.17
CA LYS A 585 12.77 -2.17 -12.24
C LYS A 585 14.27 -2.01 -12.02
N LEU A 586 14.70 -1.02 -11.23
CA LEU A 586 16.11 -0.65 -11.16
C LEU A 586 16.96 -1.76 -10.56
N ALA A 587 16.47 -2.46 -9.53
CA ALA A 587 17.18 -3.58 -8.89
C ALA A 587 17.62 -4.63 -9.93
N LYS A 588 16.71 -5.07 -10.79
CA LYS A 588 17.00 -6.02 -11.88
C LYS A 588 17.95 -5.44 -12.92
N ASN A 589 17.82 -4.16 -13.24
CA ASN A 589 18.73 -3.52 -14.20
C ASN A 589 20.15 -3.33 -13.64
N LEU A 590 20.30 -3.19 -12.32
CA LEU A 590 21.60 -3.16 -11.65
C LEU A 590 22.26 -4.56 -11.59
N GLU A 591 21.48 -5.65 -11.56
CA GLU A 591 22.01 -7.01 -11.73
C GLU A 591 22.61 -7.22 -13.13
N ILE A 592 21.92 -6.70 -14.16
CA ILE A 592 22.35 -6.81 -15.56
C ILE A 592 23.59 -5.95 -15.85
N ASN A 593 23.74 -4.82 -15.15
CA ASN A 593 24.85 -3.88 -15.34
C ASN A 593 25.75 -3.85 -14.09
N PRO A 594 26.60 -4.88 -13.87
CA PRO A 594 27.39 -4.99 -12.65
C PRO A 594 28.41 -3.87 -12.47
N ASP A 595 28.80 -3.20 -13.54
CA ASP A 595 29.71 -2.05 -13.49
C ASP A 595 29.02 -0.77 -12.97
N ALA A 596 27.69 -0.74 -12.83
CA ALA A 596 26.98 0.43 -12.30
C ALA A 596 27.18 0.62 -10.78
N VAL A 597 27.60 -0.43 -10.06
CA VAL A 597 27.78 -0.45 -8.60
C VAL A 597 29.05 -1.21 -8.27
N ASN A 598 29.66 -0.93 -7.12
CA ASN A 598 30.80 -1.73 -6.67
C ASN A 598 30.34 -3.19 -6.44
N GLN A 599 31.01 -4.12 -7.12
CA GLN A 599 30.68 -5.55 -7.11
C GLN A 599 30.64 -6.15 -5.69
N ASN A 600 31.48 -5.66 -4.77
CA ASN A 600 31.53 -6.16 -3.38
C ASN A 600 30.25 -5.89 -2.59
N ILE A 601 29.42 -4.96 -3.04
CA ILE A 601 28.26 -4.45 -2.30
C ILE A 601 26.98 -4.49 -3.13
N GLN A 602 27.08 -4.95 -4.37
CA GLN A 602 25.99 -4.94 -5.36
C GLN A 602 24.77 -5.69 -4.83
N HIS A 603 24.97 -6.87 -4.22
CA HIS A 603 23.89 -7.66 -3.63
C HIS A 603 23.14 -6.88 -2.54
N SER A 604 23.85 -6.26 -1.58
CA SER A 604 23.24 -5.48 -0.51
C SER A 604 22.48 -4.26 -1.04
N VAL A 605 22.97 -3.64 -2.12
CA VAL A 605 22.30 -2.51 -2.78
C VAL A 605 21.01 -2.95 -3.46
N ILE A 606 21.03 -4.07 -4.19
CA ILE A 606 19.84 -4.65 -4.83
C ILE A 606 18.80 -5.03 -3.80
N GLU A 607 19.22 -5.71 -2.74
CA GLU A 607 18.35 -6.12 -1.63
C GLU A 607 17.70 -4.92 -0.95
N LEU A 608 18.47 -3.85 -0.67
CA LEU A 608 17.93 -2.61 -0.12
C LEU A 608 16.84 -1.99 -1.00
N TRP A 609 17.04 -1.95 -2.31
CA TRP A 609 16.05 -1.42 -3.25
C TRP A 609 14.77 -2.25 -3.27
N ASN A 610 14.92 -3.59 -3.25
CA ASN A 610 13.78 -4.50 -3.20
C ASN A 610 13.02 -4.39 -1.87
N ASP A 611 13.72 -4.39 -0.73
CA ASP A 611 13.12 -4.25 0.60
C ASP A 611 12.34 -2.93 0.71
N PHE A 612 12.90 -1.83 0.19
CA PHE A 612 12.22 -0.54 0.20
C PHE A 612 11.01 -0.50 -0.74
N ASN A 613 11.07 -1.17 -1.90
CA ASN A 613 9.93 -1.33 -2.78
C ASN A 613 8.81 -2.14 -2.10
N ASP A 614 9.15 -3.26 -1.45
CA ASP A 614 8.21 -4.08 -0.69
C ASP A 614 7.53 -3.25 0.42
N LEU A 615 8.29 -2.42 1.14
CA LEU A 615 7.75 -1.50 2.14
C LEU A 615 6.75 -0.51 1.52
N CYS A 616 7.08 0.09 0.37
CA CYS A 616 6.18 1.00 -0.34
C CYS A 616 4.88 0.30 -0.78
N LEU A 617 4.95 -0.96 -1.21
CA LEU A 617 3.78 -1.76 -1.56
C LEU A 617 2.91 -2.08 -0.34
N ILE A 618 3.51 -2.39 0.82
CA ILE A 618 2.78 -2.60 2.07
C ILE A 618 2.04 -1.33 2.48
N LEU A 619 2.71 -0.17 2.46
CA LEU A 619 2.14 1.11 2.90
C LEU A 619 1.01 1.62 2.00
N THR A 620 1.06 1.29 0.71
CA THR A 620 0.04 1.70 -0.26
C THR A 620 -1.09 0.69 -0.41
N SER A 621 -1.04 -0.43 0.33
CA SER A 621 -2.07 -1.44 0.28
C SER A 621 -3.35 -0.99 1.01
N LYS A 622 -4.52 -1.27 0.41
CA LYS A 622 -5.83 -0.88 0.97
C LYS A 622 -6.18 -1.60 2.28
N SER A 623 -5.59 -2.77 2.51
CA SER A 623 -5.81 -3.58 3.71
C SER A 623 -4.50 -4.25 4.09
N ILE A 624 -3.96 -3.86 5.24
CA ILE A 624 -2.73 -4.43 5.79
C ILE A 624 -3.12 -5.49 6.81
N ASP A 625 -2.58 -6.70 6.64
CA ASP A 625 -2.66 -7.75 7.65
C ASP A 625 -1.52 -7.56 8.66
N ALA A 626 -1.84 -7.56 9.95
CA ALA A 626 -0.85 -7.45 11.02
C ALA A 626 0.25 -8.52 10.89
N ALA A 627 -0.12 -9.74 10.44
CA ALA A 627 0.84 -10.82 10.23
C ALA A 627 1.87 -10.49 9.15
N LYS A 628 1.48 -9.79 8.07
CA LYS A 628 2.41 -9.36 7.01
C LYS A 628 3.39 -8.29 7.49
N VAL A 629 2.94 -7.44 8.41
CA VAL A 629 3.80 -6.42 9.00
C VAL A 629 4.81 -7.08 9.92
N ASP A 630 4.35 -7.98 10.79
CA ASP A 630 5.22 -8.75 11.68
C ASP A 630 6.21 -9.60 10.88
N GLU A 631 5.77 -10.23 9.78
CA GLU A 631 6.62 -10.98 8.85
C GLU A 631 7.71 -10.10 8.22
N TYR A 632 7.36 -8.90 7.74
CA TYR A 632 8.34 -7.95 7.19
C TYR A 632 9.43 -7.62 8.22
N PHE A 633 9.06 -7.40 9.50
CA PHE A 633 10.05 -7.09 10.54
C PHE A 633 10.85 -8.29 11.02
N GLN A 634 10.25 -9.48 11.02
CA GLN A 634 10.97 -10.72 11.32
C GLN A 634 11.97 -11.09 10.23
N LYS A 635 11.59 -10.94 8.95
CA LYS A 635 12.44 -11.19 7.78
C LYS A 635 13.61 -10.20 7.69
N ASN A 636 13.42 -8.97 8.16
CA ASN A 636 14.39 -7.88 8.06
C ASN A 636 15.21 -7.62 9.35
N ARG A 637 15.34 -8.62 10.25
CA ARG A 637 16.07 -8.48 11.51
C ARG A 637 17.60 -8.63 11.38
N PHE A 638 18.28 -7.66 12.02
CA PHE A 638 19.64 -7.63 12.60
C PHE A 638 20.89 -7.93 11.74
N GLU A 639 20.97 -8.99 10.94
CA GLU A 639 22.23 -9.30 10.23
C GLU A 639 22.43 -8.47 8.96
N ARG A 640 21.34 -8.14 8.24
CA ARG A 640 21.37 -7.46 6.93
C ARG A 640 21.65 -5.94 7.02
N LYS A 641 21.22 -5.27 8.09
CA LYS A 641 21.39 -3.82 8.28
C LYS A 641 22.80 -3.41 8.73
N LEU A 642 23.56 -4.32 9.35
CA LEU A 642 24.93 -4.08 9.82
C LEU A 642 25.94 -4.03 8.66
N GLU A 643 25.72 -4.79 7.59
CA GLU A 643 26.49 -4.68 6.33
C GLU A 643 26.22 -3.35 5.62
N LEU A 644 24.97 -2.92 5.60
CA LEU A 644 24.51 -1.64 5.04
C LEU A 644 25.13 -0.42 5.74
N LEU A 645 25.33 -0.50 7.05
CA LEU A 645 26.05 0.50 7.85
C LEU A 645 27.57 0.49 7.62
N LYS A 646 28.18 -0.69 7.39
CA LYS A 646 29.59 -0.79 6.97
C LYS A 646 29.84 -0.25 5.57
N LEU A 647 28.79 -0.25 4.75
CA LEU A 647 28.75 0.26 3.39
C LEU A 647 28.70 1.79 3.33
N LEU A 648 27.91 2.39 4.22
CA LEU A 648 27.69 3.84 4.31
C LEU A 648 28.75 4.57 5.16
N SER A 649 29.57 3.85 5.94
CA SER A 649 30.61 4.44 6.79
C SER A 649 31.80 5.05 6.02
N ASN A 650 31.89 4.83 4.71
CA ASN A 650 32.91 5.45 3.85
C ASN A 650 32.50 6.82 3.27
N VAL A 651 31.29 7.33 3.55
CA VAL A 651 30.87 8.68 3.12
C VAL A 651 30.26 9.41 4.30
N HIS A 652 31.04 10.30 4.92
CA HIS A 652 30.55 11.18 5.98
C HIS A 652 29.36 12.03 5.48
N GLY A 653 28.20 11.92 6.12
CA GLY A 653 27.22 13.02 6.18
C GLY A 653 25.72 12.73 5.92
N ILE A 654 25.31 11.57 5.42
CA ILE A 654 23.95 11.43 4.83
C ILE A 654 22.96 10.62 5.72
N THR A 655 23.37 10.18 6.90
CA THR A 655 22.55 9.35 7.81
C THR A 655 21.35 10.06 8.45
N SER A 656 21.16 11.37 8.27
CA SER A 656 20.10 12.11 8.98
C SER A 656 18.72 12.13 8.31
N LEU A 657 18.62 11.77 7.02
CA LEU A 657 17.38 11.86 6.23
C LEU A 657 16.66 10.51 6.06
N LEU A 658 17.41 9.42 5.84
CA LEU A 658 16.86 8.05 5.68
C LEU A 658 16.07 7.58 6.91
N LEU A 659 16.52 7.95 8.10
CA LEU A 659 15.99 7.41 9.36
C LEU A 659 14.85 8.24 9.96
N ASN A 660 14.56 9.40 9.38
CA ASN A 660 13.33 10.14 9.67
C ASN A 660 12.13 9.55 8.93
N GLY A 661 12.38 8.66 7.97
CA GLY A 661 11.34 7.88 7.30
C GLY A 661 10.97 6.62 8.07
N GLU A 662 11.95 5.77 8.39
CA GLU A 662 11.68 4.45 8.98
C GLU A 662 11.02 4.52 10.37
N SER A 663 11.39 5.49 11.21
CA SER A 663 10.77 5.67 12.55
C SER A 663 9.32 6.18 12.51
N VAL A 664 8.84 6.54 11.32
CA VAL A 664 7.58 7.28 11.07
C VAL A 664 6.55 6.36 10.40
N MET A 665 7.01 5.31 9.71
CA MET A 665 6.21 4.28 9.04
C MET A 665 5.42 3.35 9.97
N PHE A 666 5.75 3.29 11.26
CA PHE A 666 5.30 2.22 12.16
C PHE A 666 3.90 2.38 12.76
N LYS A 667 3.18 3.46 12.44
CA LYS A 667 1.82 3.70 12.98
C LYS A 667 0.70 3.09 12.18
N ASN A 668 0.92 2.78 10.91
CA ASN A 668 -0.17 2.33 10.04
C ASN A 668 -0.54 0.84 10.22
N SER A 669 0.21 0.06 11.02
CA SER A 669 -0.01 -1.39 11.19
C SER A 669 -0.71 -1.84 12.47
N GLN A 670 -0.88 -0.98 13.47
CA GLN A 670 -1.52 -1.35 14.76
C GLN A 670 -2.92 -0.74 14.95
N GLN A 671 -3.70 -0.64 13.88
CA GLN A 671 -5.15 -0.42 13.98
C GLN A 671 -5.89 -1.75 13.83
N LEU A 672 -5.93 -2.56 14.90
CA LEU A 672 -6.89 -3.64 15.05
C LEU A 672 -7.42 -3.69 16.50
N SER A 673 -8.76 -3.60 16.62
CA SER A 673 -9.63 -4.00 17.73
C SER A 673 -9.19 -3.63 19.17
N SER A 674 -9.87 -2.62 19.72
CA SER A 674 -9.87 -2.26 21.15
C SER A 674 -10.32 -3.38 22.10
N LYS A 675 -10.86 -4.49 21.58
CA LYS A 675 -11.26 -5.66 22.35
C LYS A 675 -10.08 -6.56 22.73
N THR A 676 -9.03 -6.58 21.91
CA THR A 676 -7.86 -7.45 22.11
C THR A 676 -6.83 -6.82 23.05
N GLN A 677 -6.77 -5.48 23.11
CA GLN A 677 -5.90 -4.77 24.05
C GLN A 677 -6.39 -4.83 25.51
N ALA A 678 -7.71 -4.93 25.73
CA ALA A 678 -8.28 -5.04 27.08
C ALA A 678 -8.08 -6.44 27.71
N GLU A 679 -8.14 -7.50 26.90
CA GLU A 679 -7.94 -8.89 27.38
C GLU A 679 -6.46 -9.23 27.62
N CYS A 680 -5.52 -8.62 26.87
CA CYS A 680 -4.08 -8.79 27.13
C CYS A 680 -3.59 -8.01 28.36
N LEU A 681 -4.19 -6.85 28.69
CA LEU A 681 -3.83 -6.07 29.89
C LEU A 681 -4.43 -6.65 31.19
N GLN A 682 -5.57 -7.36 31.13
CA GLN A 682 -6.11 -8.07 32.30
C GLN A 682 -5.32 -9.34 32.66
N ASN A 683 -4.65 -9.98 31.69
CA ASN A 683 -3.86 -11.18 31.95
C ASN A 683 -2.39 -10.91 32.34
N PHE A 684 -1.91 -9.67 32.24
CA PHE A 684 -0.56 -9.28 32.70
C PHE A 684 -0.52 -8.73 34.14
N MET A 685 -1.67 -8.46 34.77
CA MET A 685 -1.73 -8.00 36.18
C MET A 685 -1.76 -9.14 37.23
N PHE A 686 -1.41 -10.39 36.86
CA PHE A 686 -1.40 -11.52 37.81
C PHE A 686 -0.02 -12.10 38.16
N ILE A 687 1.07 -11.41 37.81
CA ILE A 687 2.44 -11.77 38.25
C ILE A 687 3.15 -10.53 38.82
N GLU A 688 2.54 -9.91 39.83
CA GLU A 688 3.21 -8.97 40.73
C GLU A 688 2.72 -9.22 42.16
N LYS A 689 2.94 -10.46 42.65
CA LYS A 689 2.67 -10.78 44.05
C LYS A 689 3.52 -11.93 44.61
N THR A 690 4.82 -11.93 44.33
CA THR A 690 5.80 -12.69 45.12
C THR A 690 7.19 -12.16 44.78
N GLU A 691 7.63 -11.11 45.47
CA GLU A 691 9.05 -10.92 45.86
C GLU A 691 9.22 -9.70 46.80
N GLU A 692 8.30 -9.54 47.76
CA GLU A 692 8.63 -8.92 49.05
C GLU A 692 8.78 -10.03 50.09
N ASN A 693 9.95 -10.68 50.11
CA ASN A 693 10.51 -11.33 51.31
C ASN A 693 11.87 -11.96 50.98
N CYS A 694 12.94 -11.17 51.06
CA CYS A 694 14.18 -11.56 51.74
C CYS A 694 15.18 -10.40 51.76
N LYS A 695 15.14 -9.63 52.85
CA LYS A 695 16.33 -8.95 53.36
C LYS A 695 17.24 -10.01 54.01
N GLN A 696 18.54 -9.81 53.83
CA GLN A 696 19.64 -9.98 54.80
C GLN A 696 20.78 -10.94 54.39
N LYS A 697 21.99 -10.35 54.32
CA LYS A 697 23.31 -10.89 54.75
C LYS A 697 23.87 -12.05 53.90
N THR A 698 25.12 -12.07 53.41
CA THR A 698 26.42 -11.67 54.01
C THR A 698 27.55 -11.73 52.96
N ASN A 699 28.57 -10.88 53.16
CA ASN A 699 30.02 -11.06 52.95
C ASN A 699 30.66 -11.31 51.55
N LYS A 700 31.29 -10.23 51.02
CA LYS A 700 32.69 -10.03 50.53
C LYS A 700 33.61 -11.26 50.27
N PRO A 701 34.75 -11.10 49.55
CA PRO A 701 35.08 -10.22 48.40
C PRO A 701 36.00 -10.89 47.33
N SER A 702 36.31 -10.23 46.21
CA SER A 702 37.70 -9.95 45.73
C SER A 702 37.79 -9.65 44.22
N LEU A 703 38.57 -8.59 43.90
CA LEU A 703 39.56 -8.40 42.81
C LEU A 703 39.21 -8.86 41.37
N VAL A 704 39.39 -8.10 40.28
CA VAL A 704 40.60 -7.38 39.82
C VAL A 704 40.22 -6.28 38.79
N THR A 705 41.05 -5.25 38.78
CA THR A 705 41.05 -3.99 38.05
C THR A 705 41.65 -4.04 36.62
N VAL A 706 41.35 -3.00 35.83
CA VAL A 706 42.11 -2.35 34.72
C VAL A 706 42.06 -2.95 33.30
N LEU A 707 42.12 -2.00 32.34
CA LEU A 707 42.65 -2.03 30.97
C LEU A 707 41.59 -2.37 29.89
N ILE A 708 41.38 -1.63 28.79
CA ILE A 708 42.27 -0.79 27.98
C ILE A 708 41.44 0.28 27.23
N GLY A 709 41.96 1.50 27.13
CA GLY A 709 41.69 2.36 25.97
C GLY A 709 42.75 2.12 24.91
N GLN A 710 42.32 1.89 23.68
CA GLN A 710 43.01 2.20 22.42
C GLN A 710 41.95 2.36 21.33
#